data_AF-A0A937VGG9-F1
#
_entry.id   AF-A0A937VGG9-F1
#
_cell.length_a   1.000
_cell.length_b   1.000
_cell.length_c   1.000
_cell.angle_alpha   90.00
_cell.angle_beta   90.00
_cell.angle_gamma   90.00
#
_symmetry.space_group_name_H-M   'P 1'
#
loop_
_entity.id
_entity.type
_entity.pdbx_description
1 polymer ?
#
loop_
_entity_poly.entity_id
_entity_poly.type
_entity_poly.pdbx_seq_one_letter_code
_entity_poly.pdbx_strand_id
1 'polypeptide(L)'
;RHTTVSLEASTPPELFYLCDLTATTEGSGAPVTTFARPITFTVSYGPADTARRPGAALTLYWFNPVAGRWLPLPSQVSAGVIIATTSHFTLFAAGASGPGYGKDVLPTLRGIASDLWTGAATLQQPFTLPPGPAGFDLGLSLGYNSQGINELVQSVGQGSPSQYLAQGSWTGLGWSLGGLGQISRPLNSYDKLYLGFAGGTFELKNLGSGNWTTEPQAFVRLQHNGDERSPNPWLAWTPDGTQYTFGNPAGTVGNGTAYTAFWTDWNTNCSVRAYQWALTGITDTHGNRWQIAYDHEYKDVSSANGCGGDPGKYIRATYPATITLTPSGAASPTVRVRLVRESRPDFQIDKYNDPYVQNLWGMYRLKQVLVEVYNGGAWQQARRYDLAYSVPTLHSLLTAVTTYGVDATALVTATFTYGGQYNYTRLASANNGYGGVVTYTYQTDFVANNAGCTSYEWQVVGNRQTADGLGNVFTTTYGYLGAYAWVDPVGCPEVPRSSYEFLGHTIVTETVKEKDGTIASVSEQRYYQKLANGSPDPRKGKTYLVSTFPAVGSPALAQTESKWVTETVNSTSFVHLEVVTQTTGSQAAVTKYYYDLDHQGNTQYGNLTRLVEYGAGASPYRTTERWFYPRNDAGGYIVNRVGEEKVLDGAGTCQAQKRYFYDGNASHTSPPSKGDLTRLSQAPGACNGTLLDTRYGYDTWGNQTVITNALGYTTTTQYDASFRTYPITVTNALGQRTLAQYDYRFGKPTVVTDVNNIPTTYVYDSFGRITAEVRWGDTTANPTVRYNYYAFGTPGLQQITIGRREYSGQTDHWGHWESHLFNGLGQIVQVHTEIDDTLAQNNESRVTRFYNSRGLLESELAPYLGTHSENGGYGAYGYVPPGSSLPRTRYAYDALGRVTVITDTAGVTGTQSYSGWTVTAVDGNRHQKFLENDAFG
;
A
#
# COMPACT_ATOMS: atom_id res chain seq x y z
N ARG A 1 -22.56 14.46 23.97
CA ARG A 1 -22.73 13.89 22.61
C ARG A 1 -21.46 13.11 22.32
N HIS A 2 -21.53 11.79 22.13
CA HIS A 2 -20.39 11.02 21.62
C HIS A 2 -20.42 11.12 20.10
N THR A 3 -19.32 11.57 19.50
CA THR A 3 -19.16 11.61 18.04
C THR A 3 -18.25 10.47 17.64
N THR A 4 -18.82 9.41 17.07
CA THR A 4 -18.03 8.30 16.54
C THR A 4 -17.34 8.74 15.26
N VAL A 5 -16.02 8.87 15.29
CA VAL A 5 -15.23 9.23 14.11
C VAL A 5 -15.18 8.05 13.16
N SER A 6 -15.91 8.14 12.05
CA SER A 6 -15.62 7.33 10.86
C SER A 6 -14.47 8.01 10.10
N LEU A 7 -13.27 7.44 10.19
CA LEU A 7 -12.15 7.86 9.36
C LEU A 7 -12.47 7.48 7.91
N GLU A 8 -12.70 8.47 7.05
CA GLU A 8 -12.66 8.24 5.61
C GLU A 8 -11.24 7.81 5.20
N ALA A 9 -11.12 6.95 4.19
CA ALA A 9 -9.83 6.53 3.63
C ALA A 9 -9.01 7.69 3.03
N SER A 10 -9.64 8.86 2.84
CA SER A 10 -9.05 10.14 2.44
C SER A 10 -8.35 10.89 3.58
N THR A 11 -8.62 10.52 4.84
CA THR A 11 -8.14 11.24 6.02
C THR A 11 -6.63 11.05 6.17
N PRO A 12 -5.83 12.12 6.08
CA PRO A 12 -4.40 11.96 6.21
C PRO A 12 -3.99 11.54 7.64
N PRO A 13 -2.72 11.10 7.85
CA PRO A 13 -2.00 11.47 9.08
C PRO A 13 -1.94 13.01 9.19
N GLU A 14 -1.15 13.63 10.05
CA GLU A 14 -1.29 15.08 10.34
C GLU A 14 -2.66 15.52 10.97
N LEU A 15 -3.83 15.01 10.54
CA LEU A 15 -5.19 15.31 11.02
C LEU A 15 -5.69 14.38 12.14
N PHE A 16 -6.60 14.90 12.96
CA PHE A 16 -7.23 14.27 14.12
C PHE A 16 -8.54 15.01 14.48
N TYR A 17 -9.37 14.47 15.38
CA TYR A 17 -10.70 15.04 15.73
C TYR A 17 -11.57 15.41 14.52
N LEU A 18 -11.85 14.43 13.65
CA LEU A 18 -12.82 14.61 12.57
C LEU A 18 -14.22 14.85 13.16
N CYS A 19 -14.90 15.86 12.65
CA CYS A 19 -16.20 16.28 13.12
C CYS A 19 -17.04 16.85 11.96
N ASP A 20 -18.25 16.31 11.81
CA ASP A 20 -19.30 16.93 11.02
C ASP A 20 -20.13 17.84 11.95
N LEU A 21 -20.34 19.09 11.53
CA LEU A 21 -21.16 20.04 12.27
C LEU A 21 -22.60 19.93 11.79
N THR A 22 -23.50 19.54 12.69
CA THR A 22 -24.96 19.60 12.47
C THR A 22 -25.61 20.48 13.53
N ALA A 23 -26.50 21.36 13.10
CA ALA A 23 -27.17 22.33 13.97
C ALA A 23 -28.66 22.42 13.63
N THR A 24 -29.50 22.67 14.62
CA THR A 24 -30.95 22.83 14.47
C THR A 24 -31.43 24.06 15.24
N THR A 25 -32.48 24.71 14.72
CA THR A 25 -33.13 25.81 15.41
C THR A 25 -33.96 25.27 16.57
N GLU A 26 -33.80 25.91 17.73
CA GLU A 26 -34.51 25.55 18.94
C GLU A 26 -36.03 25.71 18.76
N GLY A 27 -36.81 24.78 19.32
CA GLY A 27 -38.27 24.76 19.20
C GLY A 27 -38.83 24.15 17.91
N SER A 28 -38.29 24.45 16.72
CA SER A 28 -38.82 23.90 15.46
C SER A 28 -38.09 22.64 14.96
N GLY A 29 -36.86 22.42 15.41
CA GLY A 29 -36.00 21.33 14.91
C GLY A 29 -35.51 21.52 13.47
N ALA A 30 -35.90 22.60 12.78
CA ALA A 30 -35.47 22.89 11.42
C ALA A 30 -33.94 23.10 11.39
N PRO A 31 -33.17 22.40 10.53
CA PRO A 31 -31.73 22.48 10.64
C PRO A 31 -31.16 23.79 10.10
N VAL A 32 -30.13 24.29 10.77
CA VAL A 32 -29.41 25.51 10.39
C VAL A 32 -28.48 25.14 9.24
N THR A 33 -28.68 25.76 8.08
CA THR A 33 -27.93 25.46 6.84
C THR A 33 -26.89 26.51 6.47
N THR A 34 -27.02 27.72 6.99
CA THR A 34 -25.98 28.76 7.00
C THR A 34 -26.00 29.46 8.35
N PHE A 35 -24.83 29.90 8.82
CA PHE A 35 -24.78 30.73 10.02
C PHE A 35 -24.96 32.19 9.63
N ALA A 36 -25.97 32.87 10.18
CA ALA A 36 -26.24 34.29 9.93
C ALA A 36 -25.09 35.22 10.37
N ARG A 37 -24.16 34.72 11.18
CA ARG A 37 -22.85 35.28 11.51
C ARG A 37 -21.86 34.12 11.63
N PRO A 38 -20.57 34.25 11.26
CA PRO A 38 -19.59 33.19 11.46
C PRO A 38 -19.60 32.68 12.91
N ILE A 39 -19.59 31.36 13.10
CA ILE A 39 -19.50 30.76 14.42
C ILE A 39 -18.06 30.46 14.79
N THR A 40 -17.74 30.62 16.07
CA THR A 40 -16.47 30.19 16.64
C THR A 40 -16.52 28.69 16.91
N PHE A 41 -15.61 27.94 16.29
CA PHE A 41 -15.41 26.52 16.47
C PHE A 41 -14.15 26.29 17.31
N THR A 42 -14.31 25.63 18.46
CA THR A 42 -13.23 25.39 19.44
C THR A 42 -13.02 23.88 19.62
N VAL A 43 -11.80 23.41 19.41
CA VAL A 43 -11.40 22.00 19.63
C VAL A 43 -10.31 21.93 20.68
N SER A 44 -10.59 21.24 21.78
CA SER A 44 -9.60 20.90 22.81
C SER A 44 -8.71 19.76 22.36
N TYR A 45 -7.42 19.83 22.70
CA TYR A 45 -6.43 18.78 22.42
C TYR A 45 -5.54 18.52 23.64
N GLY A 46 -5.06 17.28 23.77
CA GLY A 46 -4.21 16.82 24.86
C GLY A 46 -2.83 16.34 24.39
N PRO A 47 -1.92 16.02 25.33
CA PRO A 47 -0.57 15.57 25.01
C PRO A 47 -0.51 14.35 24.08
N ALA A 48 -1.48 13.43 24.16
CA ALA A 48 -1.57 12.24 23.30
C ALA A 48 -1.83 12.58 21.82
N ASP A 49 -2.64 13.61 21.55
CA ASP A 49 -2.94 14.07 20.18
C ASP A 49 -1.70 14.66 19.51
N THR A 50 -0.88 15.34 20.31
CA THR A 50 0.42 15.92 19.90
C THR A 50 1.60 14.95 20.03
N ALA A 51 1.46 13.81 20.70
CA ALA A 51 2.59 12.92 21.05
C ALA A 51 3.27 12.29 19.82
N ARG A 52 2.51 12.09 18.74
CA ARG A 52 3.03 11.63 17.44
C ARG A 52 3.41 12.79 16.50
N ARG A 53 3.16 14.04 16.91
CA ARG A 53 3.16 15.23 16.05
C ARG A 53 3.65 16.50 16.80
N PRO A 54 4.88 16.52 17.37
CA PRO A 54 5.37 17.68 18.12
C PRO A 54 5.64 18.89 17.22
N GLY A 55 5.57 20.10 17.78
CA GLY A 55 6.03 21.34 17.13
C GLY A 55 5.21 21.83 15.92
N ALA A 56 4.14 21.16 15.54
CA ALA A 56 3.33 21.58 14.40
C ALA A 56 2.35 22.71 14.77
N ALA A 57 2.22 23.71 13.89
CA ALA A 57 1.16 24.70 13.99
C ALA A 57 -0.21 23.99 13.90
N LEU A 58 -0.88 23.88 15.05
CA LEU A 58 -2.19 23.28 15.13
C LEU A 58 -3.19 24.18 14.42
N THR A 59 -4.01 23.61 13.56
CA THR A 59 -4.91 24.35 12.67
C THR A 59 -6.16 23.49 12.49
N LEU A 60 -7.31 24.14 12.41
CA LEU A 60 -8.53 23.50 11.96
C LEU A 60 -8.53 23.47 10.43
N TYR A 61 -9.00 22.36 9.88
CA TYR A 61 -9.10 22.11 8.45
C TYR A 61 -10.54 21.84 8.08
N TRP A 62 -10.89 22.17 6.85
CA TRP A 62 -12.17 21.86 6.25
C TRP A 62 -11.96 21.05 4.98
N PHE A 63 -12.76 20.01 4.75
CA PHE A 63 -12.62 19.18 3.56
C PHE A 63 -13.29 19.85 2.35
N ASN A 64 -12.54 19.99 1.25
CA ASN A 64 -13.09 20.39 -0.04
C ASN A 64 -13.26 19.13 -0.91
N PRO A 65 -14.50 18.62 -1.08
CA PRO A 65 -14.75 17.34 -1.75
C PRO A 65 -14.46 17.36 -3.25
N VAL A 66 -14.47 18.53 -3.89
CA VAL A 66 -14.13 18.69 -5.32
C VAL A 66 -12.62 18.68 -5.51
N ALA A 67 -11.89 19.41 -4.66
CA ALA A 67 -10.44 19.44 -4.70
C ALA A 67 -9.79 18.15 -4.14
N GLY A 68 -10.59 17.21 -3.61
CA GLY A 68 -10.14 15.95 -3.01
C GLY A 68 -9.18 16.16 -1.82
N ARG A 69 -9.19 17.36 -1.22
CA ARG A 69 -8.18 17.77 -0.24
C ARG A 69 -8.77 18.60 0.88
N TRP A 70 -8.16 18.45 2.04
CA TRP A 70 -8.38 19.28 3.20
C TRP A 70 -7.68 20.64 3.01
N LEU A 71 -8.36 21.72 3.40
CA LEU A 71 -7.87 23.10 3.28
C LEU A 71 -7.82 23.74 4.67
N PRO A 72 -6.80 24.58 4.98
CA PRO A 72 -6.71 25.24 6.28
C PRO A 72 -7.88 26.22 6.47
N LEU A 73 -8.49 26.15 7.64
CA LEU A 73 -9.38 27.17 8.18
C LEU A 73 -8.53 28.08 9.10
N PRO A 74 -8.49 29.41 8.89
CA PRO A 74 -7.71 30.31 9.74
C PRO A 74 -8.03 30.12 11.23
N SER A 75 -7.01 29.77 12.00
CA SER A 75 -7.11 29.28 13.38
C SER A 75 -6.16 30.00 14.32
N GLN A 76 -6.59 30.21 15.56
CA GLN A 76 -5.77 30.62 16.70
C GLN A 76 -5.56 29.42 17.62
N VAL A 77 -4.36 29.27 18.19
CA VAL A 77 -4.02 28.19 19.13
C VAL A 77 -3.65 28.80 20.46
N SER A 78 -4.23 28.30 21.55
CA SER A 78 -3.90 28.73 22.91
C SER A 78 -4.20 27.63 23.92
N ALA A 79 -3.29 27.40 24.88
CA ALA A 79 -3.53 26.62 26.10
C ALA A 79 -4.35 25.31 25.97
N GLY A 80 -4.07 24.48 24.95
CA GLY A 80 -4.77 23.21 24.76
C GLY A 80 -6.09 23.30 23.97
N VAL A 81 -6.39 24.44 23.33
CA VAL A 81 -7.50 24.60 22.38
C VAL A 81 -7.05 25.22 21.05
N ILE A 82 -7.71 24.80 19.96
CA ILE A 82 -7.65 25.40 18.62
C ILE A 82 -8.99 26.09 18.38
N ILE A 83 -8.97 27.35 17.94
CA ILE A 83 -10.14 28.21 17.78
C ILE A 83 -10.15 28.75 16.34
N ALA A 84 -11.22 28.52 15.57
CA ALA A 84 -11.40 29.08 14.24
C ALA A 84 -12.81 29.62 14.03
N THR A 85 -13.04 30.43 13.00
CA THR A 85 -14.39 30.88 12.63
C THR A 85 -14.82 30.28 11.30
N THR A 86 -16.01 29.69 11.24
CA THR A 86 -16.62 29.20 9.99
C THR A 86 -17.99 29.83 9.73
N SER A 87 -18.30 30.06 8.45
CA SER A 87 -19.60 30.50 7.94
C SER A 87 -20.42 29.37 7.28
N HIS A 88 -19.82 28.20 7.10
CA HIS A 88 -20.38 27.08 6.33
C HIS A 88 -20.26 25.75 7.08
N PHE A 89 -21.06 24.77 6.64
CA PHE A 89 -21.03 23.40 7.11
C PHE A 89 -20.25 22.52 6.13
N THR A 90 -19.35 21.70 6.65
CA THR A 90 -18.56 20.68 5.94
C THR A 90 -17.90 19.77 6.99
N LEU A 91 -17.13 18.77 6.55
CA LEU A 91 -16.31 17.96 7.43
C LEU A 91 -15.11 18.80 7.92
N PHE A 92 -14.98 18.93 9.24
CA PHE A 92 -13.85 19.60 9.90
C PHE A 92 -12.90 18.58 10.55
N ALA A 93 -11.64 18.97 10.72
CA ALA A 93 -10.65 18.22 11.48
C ALA A 93 -9.65 19.18 12.14
N ALA A 94 -9.16 18.84 13.32
CA ALA A 94 -7.92 19.43 13.83
C ALA A 94 -6.72 18.81 13.11
N GLY A 95 -5.61 19.53 12.99
CA GLY A 95 -4.42 18.98 12.34
C GLY A 95 -3.14 19.72 12.67
N ALA A 96 -2.05 18.96 12.59
CA ALA A 96 -0.69 19.37 12.86
C ALA A 96 0.03 19.62 11.52
N SER A 97 0.10 20.88 11.08
CA SER A 97 0.58 21.33 9.76
C SER A 97 -0.26 20.84 8.56
N GLY A 98 -0.12 21.51 7.42
CA GLY A 98 -1.09 21.47 6.32
C GLY A 98 -1.24 20.09 5.65
N PRO A 99 -2.47 19.57 5.47
CA PRO A 99 -2.75 18.27 4.90
C PRO A 99 -2.56 18.24 3.38
N GLY A 100 -1.32 18.32 2.92
CA GLY A 100 -0.96 18.01 1.54
C GLY A 100 0.15 18.80 0.88
N TYR A 101 0.98 19.52 1.64
CA TYR A 101 2.20 20.07 1.06
C TYR A 101 3.20 18.95 0.73
N GLY A 102 3.40 18.68 -0.56
CA GLY A 102 4.47 17.82 -1.03
C GLY A 102 4.32 16.30 -0.80
N LYS A 103 3.17 15.80 -0.29
CA LYS A 103 3.00 14.36 -0.04
C LYS A 103 3.05 13.46 -1.29
N ASP A 104 2.91 14.03 -2.48
CA ASP A 104 3.08 13.35 -3.77
C ASP A 104 4.54 13.44 -4.33
N VAL A 105 5.45 14.12 -3.63
CA VAL A 105 6.71 14.63 -4.22
C VAL A 105 7.93 13.77 -3.90
N LEU A 106 7.89 12.98 -2.82
CA LEU A 106 9.05 12.23 -2.33
C LEU A 106 8.82 10.72 -2.32
N PRO A 107 9.53 9.97 -3.20
CA PRO A 107 9.70 8.53 -3.10
C PRO A 107 10.39 8.12 -1.79
N THR A 108 9.59 7.92 -0.75
CA THR A 108 10.02 7.24 0.48
C THR A 108 10.45 5.81 0.16
N LEU A 109 11.35 5.22 0.95
CA LEU A 109 11.73 3.80 0.83
C LEU A 109 10.62 2.81 1.25
N ARG A 110 9.35 3.24 1.28
CA ARG A 110 8.17 2.41 1.54
C ARG A 110 8.06 1.36 0.43
N GLY A 111 8.23 0.10 0.80
CA GLY A 111 8.29 -1.03 -0.11
C GLY A 111 9.61 -1.78 -0.04
N ILE A 112 10.69 -1.20 0.53
CA ILE A 112 11.93 -1.90 0.85
C ILE A 112 11.79 -2.57 2.23
N ALA A 113 11.90 -3.89 2.28
CA ALA A 113 11.79 -4.67 3.49
C ALA A 113 12.70 -5.91 3.47
N SER A 114 12.64 -6.68 4.55
CA SER A 114 13.07 -8.07 4.58
C SER A 114 11.83 -8.90 4.90
N ASP A 115 11.54 -9.93 4.11
CA ASP A 115 10.60 -10.96 4.52
C ASP A 115 11.23 -11.72 5.69
N LEU A 116 10.61 -11.61 6.87
CA LEU A 116 11.14 -12.24 8.07
C LEU A 116 11.04 -13.78 7.97
N TRP A 117 9.92 -14.31 7.48
CA TRP A 117 9.69 -15.76 7.44
C TRP A 117 10.63 -16.46 6.47
N THR A 118 10.91 -15.86 5.30
CA THR A 118 11.77 -16.48 4.27
C THR A 118 13.21 -15.97 4.28
N GLY A 119 13.48 -14.88 5.00
CA GLY A 119 14.78 -14.21 5.07
C GLY A 119 15.14 -13.40 3.83
N ALA A 120 14.21 -13.22 2.89
CA ALA A 120 14.48 -12.58 1.61
C ALA A 120 14.49 -11.04 1.69
N ALA A 121 15.34 -10.39 0.90
CA ALA A 121 15.23 -8.96 0.64
C ALA A 121 14.07 -8.72 -0.34
N THR A 122 13.18 -7.79 -0.01
CA THR A 122 12.06 -7.39 -0.86
C THR A 122 12.08 -5.88 -1.12
N LEU A 123 11.71 -5.48 -2.33
CA LEU A 123 11.60 -4.07 -2.74
C LEU A 123 10.44 -3.93 -3.72
N GLN A 124 9.54 -2.96 -3.53
CA GLN A 124 8.49 -2.61 -4.49
C GLN A 124 8.66 -1.19 -5.01
N GLN A 125 8.65 -1.03 -6.34
CA GLN A 125 8.70 0.23 -7.05
C GLN A 125 7.40 0.38 -7.87
N PRO A 126 6.39 1.12 -7.38
CA PRO A 126 5.12 1.28 -8.08
C PRO A 126 5.24 2.17 -9.32
N PHE A 127 4.35 1.92 -10.29
CA PHE A 127 4.09 2.82 -11.41
C PHE A 127 2.81 3.62 -11.13
N THR A 128 2.85 4.94 -11.28
CA THR A 128 1.69 5.79 -11.03
C THR A 128 0.76 5.76 -12.24
N LEU A 129 -0.41 5.14 -12.08
CA LEU A 129 -1.48 5.12 -13.06
C LEU A 129 -2.56 6.17 -12.71
N PRO A 130 -3.23 6.79 -13.70
CA PRO A 130 -4.46 7.53 -13.46
C PRO A 130 -5.54 6.59 -12.90
N PRO A 131 -6.35 7.02 -11.91
CA PRO A 131 -7.43 6.19 -11.37
C PRO A 131 -8.52 5.93 -12.42
N GLY A 132 -9.21 4.80 -12.29
CA GLY A 132 -10.46 4.54 -13.00
C GLY A 132 -11.71 4.97 -12.22
N PRO A 133 -12.90 4.86 -12.84
CA PRO A 133 -14.18 5.07 -12.17
C PRO A 133 -14.27 4.29 -10.85
N ALA A 134 -14.95 4.84 -9.85
CA ALA A 134 -15.05 4.28 -8.50
C ALA A 134 -13.71 3.95 -7.79
N GLY A 135 -12.58 4.43 -8.31
CA GLY A 135 -11.24 4.09 -7.80
C GLY A 135 -10.67 2.78 -8.35
N PHE A 136 -11.19 2.27 -9.46
CA PHE A 136 -10.77 1.00 -10.07
C PHE A 136 -9.34 1.05 -10.65
N ASP A 137 -8.36 0.65 -9.83
CA ASP A 137 -6.93 0.61 -10.15
C ASP A 137 -6.38 -0.83 -10.31
N LEU A 138 -5.28 -0.96 -11.06
CA LEU A 138 -4.56 -2.20 -11.32
C LEU A 138 -3.36 -2.42 -10.37
N GLY A 139 -2.78 -1.36 -9.78
CA GLY A 139 -1.64 -1.47 -8.86
C GLY A 139 -0.34 -1.97 -9.52
N LEU A 140 -0.07 -1.58 -10.77
CA LEU A 140 1.11 -2.02 -11.53
C LEU A 140 2.43 -1.57 -10.86
N SER A 141 3.39 -2.49 -10.71
CA SER A 141 4.65 -2.21 -10.01
C SER A 141 5.80 -3.12 -10.46
N LEU A 142 7.05 -2.73 -10.22
CA LEU A 142 8.18 -3.66 -10.21
C LEU A 142 8.39 -4.19 -8.79
N GLY A 143 8.50 -5.50 -8.62
CA GLY A 143 8.84 -6.13 -7.35
C GLY A 143 10.18 -6.85 -7.44
N TYR A 144 11.08 -6.61 -6.51
CA TYR A 144 12.27 -7.44 -6.28
C TYR A 144 12.01 -8.40 -5.12
N ASN A 145 12.41 -9.67 -5.27
CA ASN A 145 12.44 -10.63 -4.17
C ASN A 145 13.64 -11.58 -4.33
N SER A 146 14.57 -11.57 -3.36
CA SER A 146 15.75 -12.46 -3.41
C SER A 146 15.44 -13.94 -3.21
N GLN A 147 14.24 -14.30 -2.73
CA GLN A 147 13.77 -15.68 -2.66
C GLN A 147 13.70 -16.34 -4.04
N GLY A 148 13.22 -15.63 -5.06
CA GLY A 148 13.16 -16.15 -6.43
C GLY A 148 14.54 -16.52 -6.98
N ILE A 149 15.61 -15.92 -6.44
CA ILE A 149 17.00 -16.26 -6.78
C ILE A 149 17.44 -17.53 -6.03
N ASN A 150 17.02 -17.71 -4.77
CA ASN A 150 17.26 -18.97 -4.04
C ASN A 150 16.54 -20.14 -4.74
N GLU A 151 15.28 -19.97 -5.12
CA GLU A 151 14.49 -20.96 -5.87
C GLU A 151 15.11 -21.25 -7.24
N LEU A 152 15.59 -20.23 -7.96
CA LEU A 152 16.33 -20.40 -9.22
C LEU A 152 17.58 -21.28 -9.04
N VAL A 153 18.39 -21.03 -8.00
CA VAL A 153 19.57 -21.85 -7.68
C VAL A 153 19.18 -23.30 -7.37
N GLN A 154 18.10 -23.53 -6.61
CA GLN A 154 17.63 -24.89 -6.33
C GLN A 154 17.13 -25.60 -7.60
N SER A 155 16.49 -24.87 -8.52
CA SER A 155 15.94 -25.44 -9.76
C SER A 155 16.98 -25.97 -10.75
N VAL A 156 18.25 -25.54 -10.65
CA VAL A 156 19.36 -26.00 -11.49
C VAL A 156 20.34 -26.96 -10.79
N GLY A 157 20.12 -27.25 -9.50
CA GLY A 157 20.91 -28.20 -8.71
C GLY A 157 22.19 -27.59 -8.17
N GLN A 158 22.59 -27.95 -6.94
CA GLN A 158 23.80 -27.41 -6.32
C GLN A 158 25.05 -28.21 -6.70
N GLY A 159 26.15 -27.52 -7.01
CA GLY A 159 27.43 -28.09 -7.47
C GLY A 159 27.55 -28.38 -8.98
N SER A 160 26.47 -28.26 -9.76
CA SER A 160 26.49 -28.57 -11.21
C SER A 160 27.19 -27.50 -12.06
N PRO A 161 27.92 -27.85 -13.14
CA PRO A 161 28.40 -26.87 -14.13
C PRO A 161 27.27 -25.99 -14.72
N SER A 162 26.03 -26.50 -14.74
CA SER A 162 24.85 -25.78 -15.21
C SER A 162 24.29 -24.74 -14.22
N GLN A 163 24.85 -24.64 -13.01
CA GLN A 163 24.46 -23.68 -11.95
C GLN A 163 24.50 -22.21 -12.37
N TYR A 164 25.10 -21.90 -13.52
CA TYR A 164 25.40 -20.55 -13.96
C TYR A 164 24.58 -20.14 -15.20
N LEU A 165 23.64 -20.98 -15.65
CA LEU A 165 23.00 -20.91 -16.97
C LEU A 165 21.47 -20.66 -16.93
N ALA A 166 20.93 -20.14 -15.82
CA ALA A 166 19.48 -19.96 -15.65
C ALA A 166 19.05 -18.52 -15.93
N GLN A 167 18.04 -18.27 -16.76
CA GLN A 167 17.66 -16.91 -17.09
C GLN A 167 16.80 -16.24 -16.00
N GLY A 168 17.20 -15.04 -15.57
CA GLY A 168 16.32 -14.17 -14.78
C GLY A 168 15.12 -13.63 -15.59
N SER A 169 14.11 -13.10 -14.89
CA SER A 169 12.94 -12.45 -15.49
C SER A 169 13.31 -11.38 -16.54
N TRP A 170 12.40 -11.13 -17.48
CA TRP A 170 12.49 -10.04 -18.45
C TRP A 170 12.53 -8.63 -17.83
N THR A 171 12.19 -8.48 -16.56
CA THR A 171 12.37 -7.23 -15.78
C THR A 171 13.74 -7.14 -15.09
N GLY A 172 14.53 -8.21 -15.10
CA GLY A 172 15.84 -8.35 -14.45
C GLY A 172 15.91 -9.51 -13.45
N LEU A 173 17.11 -9.94 -13.08
CA LEU A 173 17.30 -11.02 -12.09
C LEU A 173 16.72 -10.63 -10.72
N GLY A 174 15.87 -11.50 -10.17
CA GLY A 174 15.13 -11.28 -8.93
C GLY A 174 13.99 -10.27 -9.01
N TRP A 175 13.77 -9.61 -10.16
CA TRP A 175 12.70 -8.65 -10.38
C TRP A 175 11.51 -9.28 -11.13
N SER A 176 10.29 -8.83 -10.86
CA SER A 176 9.06 -9.17 -11.57
C SER A 176 8.18 -7.95 -11.81
N LEU A 177 7.22 -8.05 -12.74
CA LEU A 177 6.17 -7.04 -12.95
C LEU A 177 4.94 -7.45 -12.14
N GLY A 178 4.72 -6.80 -11.00
CA GLY A 178 3.55 -6.97 -10.14
C GLY A 178 2.32 -6.20 -10.64
N GLY A 179 1.14 -6.57 -10.12
CA GLY A 179 -0.17 -6.10 -10.61
C GLY A 179 -0.75 -6.96 -11.74
N LEU A 180 0.03 -7.89 -12.30
CA LEU A 180 -0.44 -8.87 -13.29
C LEU A 180 -0.35 -10.28 -12.71
N GLY A 181 -1.50 -10.97 -12.62
CA GLY A 181 -1.56 -12.36 -12.20
C GLY A 181 -1.41 -13.35 -13.35
N GLN A 182 -1.24 -14.63 -13.02
CA GLN A 182 -1.32 -15.72 -13.99
C GLN A 182 -1.72 -17.04 -13.32
N ILE A 183 -2.32 -17.94 -14.10
CA ILE A 183 -2.38 -19.36 -13.76
C ILE A 183 -1.28 -20.07 -14.55
N SER A 184 -0.51 -20.96 -13.90
CA SER A 184 0.60 -21.67 -14.52
C SER A 184 0.79 -23.08 -13.97
N ARG A 185 1.25 -23.99 -14.83
CA ARG A 185 1.71 -25.35 -14.49
C ARG A 185 3.25 -25.38 -14.40
N PRO A 186 3.87 -26.01 -13.38
CA PRO A 186 5.30 -26.27 -13.37
C PRO A 186 5.68 -27.28 -14.45
N LEU A 187 6.77 -27.06 -15.19
CA LEU A 187 7.16 -27.97 -16.29
C LEU A 187 7.61 -29.35 -15.81
N ASN A 188 7.98 -29.47 -14.53
CA ASN A 188 8.43 -30.69 -13.86
C ASN A 188 7.33 -31.39 -13.03
N SER A 189 6.10 -30.84 -12.99
CA SER A 189 4.97 -31.39 -12.23
C SER A 189 3.68 -31.27 -13.03
N TYR A 190 3.18 -32.40 -13.53
CA TYR A 190 2.12 -32.41 -14.54
C TYR A 190 0.70 -32.21 -13.98
N ASP A 191 0.51 -32.55 -12.70
CA ASP A 191 -0.81 -32.66 -12.06
C ASP A 191 -1.20 -31.42 -11.22
N LYS A 192 -0.33 -30.41 -11.15
CA LYS A 192 -0.55 -29.20 -10.33
C LYS A 192 -0.65 -27.93 -11.17
N LEU A 193 -1.61 -27.09 -10.81
CA LEU A 193 -1.79 -25.74 -11.33
C LEU A 193 -1.67 -24.75 -10.17
N TYR A 194 -1.07 -23.59 -10.44
CA TYR A 194 -0.89 -22.54 -9.45
C TYR A 194 -1.44 -21.21 -9.98
N LEU A 195 -2.21 -20.53 -9.16
CA LEU A 195 -2.71 -19.18 -9.38
C LEU A 195 -1.83 -18.19 -8.62
N GLY A 196 -1.07 -17.38 -9.36
CA GLY A 196 -0.42 -16.17 -8.83
C GLY A 196 -1.41 -15.02 -8.84
N PHE A 197 -1.88 -14.61 -7.66
CA PHE A 197 -2.99 -13.68 -7.47
C PHE A 197 -2.94 -12.98 -6.12
N ALA A 198 -3.44 -11.73 -6.04
CA ALA A 198 -3.56 -10.95 -4.80
C ALA A 198 -2.29 -10.92 -3.91
N GLY A 199 -1.10 -10.94 -4.52
CA GLY A 199 0.19 -10.92 -3.82
C GLY A 199 0.67 -12.27 -3.28
N GLY A 200 -0.03 -13.38 -3.58
CA GLY A 200 0.37 -14.73 -3.21
C GLY A 200 0.27 -15.74 -4.37
N THR A 201 0.63 -16.99 -4.09
CA THR A 201 0.51 -18.12 -5.01
C THR A 201 -0.28 -19.22 -4.34
N PHE A 202 -1.31 -19.73 -5.01
CA PHE A 202 -2.23 -20.75 -4.49
C PHE A 202 -2.22 -21.98 -5.39
N GLU A 203 -2.18 -23.20 -4.82
CA GLU A 203 -2.40 -24.42 -5.62
C GLU A 203 -3.89 -24.54 -5.96
N LEU A 204 -4.23 -24.87 -7.21
CA LEU A 204 -5.61 -25.04 -7.65
C LEU A 204 -6.06 -26.50 -7.52
N LYS A 205 -7.24 -26.69 -6.92
CA LYS A 205 -7.88 -28.00 -6.77
C LYS A 205 -9.18 -28.06 -7.58
N ASN A 206 -9.36 -29.16 -8.31
CA ASN A 206 -10.53 -29.40 -9.14
C ASN A 206 -11.69 -29.92 -8.28
N LEU A 207 -12.86 -29.28 -8.38
CA LEU A 207 -14.09 -29.68 -7.69
C LEU A 207 -15.07 -30.46 -8.59
N GLY A 208 -14.71 -30.66 -9.86
CA GLY A 208 -15.54 -31.28 -10.88
C GLY A 208 -16.44 -30.30 -11.63
N SER A 209 -16.95 -30.74 -12.79
CA SER A 209 -17.85 -29.97 -13.66
C SER A 209 -17.33 -28.55 -14.02
N GLY A 210 -16.01 -28.40 -14.16
CA GLY A 210 -15.36 -27.13 -14.50
C GLY A 210 -15.18 -26.14 -13.33
N ASN A 211 -15.57 -26.50 -12.10
CA ASN A 211 -15.37 -25.64 -10.93
C ASN A 211 -14.05 -26.00 -10.22
N TRP A 212 -13.38 -24.98 -9.68
CA TRP A 212 -12.10 -25.10 -8.99
C TRP A 212 -12.08 -24.27 -7.71
N THR A 213 -11.11 -24.55 -6.84
CA THR A 213 -10.86 -23.81 -5.60
C THR A 213 -9.36 -23.67 -5.37
N THR A 214 -8.95 -22.79 -4.43
CA THR A 214 -7.56 -22.61 -4.02
C THR A 214 -7.23 -23.44 -2.78
N GLU A 215 -5.97 -23.85 -2.65
CA GLU A 215 -5.35 -24.38 -1.44
C GLU A 215 -4.20 -23.42 -0.99
N PRO A 216 -4.29 -22.81 0.20
CA PRO A 216 -5.46 -22.74 1.09
C PRO A 216 -6.62 -21.94 0.47
N GLN A 217 -7.79 -21.99 1.10
CA GLN A 217 -8.99 -21.26 0.68
C GLN A 217 -8.79 -19.74 0.73
N ALA A 218 -8.89 -19.12 -0.44
CA ALA A 218 -8.95 -17.67 -0.65
C ALA A 218 -10.39 -17.19 -0.95
N PHE A 219 -11.36 -18.11 -0.99
CA PHE A 219 -12.76 -17.86 -1.37
C PHE A 219 -12.90 -17.12 -2.70
N VAL A 220 -12.01 -17.43 -3.65
CA VAL A 220 -12.14 -17.00 -5.04
C VAL A 220 -12.94 -18.07 -5.78
N ARG A 221 -14.08 -17.71 -6.37
CA ARG A 221 -14.83 -18.64 -7.23
C ARG A 221 -14.05 -18.83 -8.53
N LEU A 222 -13.63 -20.05 -8.85
CA LEU A 222 -12.85 -20.36 -10.04
C LEU A 222 -13.61 -21.29 -10.98
N GLN A 223 -13.59 -20.96 -12.27
CA GLN A 223 -14.18 -21.77 -13.34
C GLN A 223 -13.22 -21.92 -14.52
N HIS A 224 -13.17 -23.11 -15.07
CA HIS A 224 -12.43 -23.47 -16.28
C HIS A 224 -13.22 -24.49 -17.09
N ASN A 225 -13.58 -24.12 -18.32
CA ASN A 225 -14.36 -24.99 -19.20
C ASN A 225 -13.41 -25.91 -19.99
N GLY A 226 -13.58 -27.22 -19.85
CA GLY A 226 -12.70 -28.23 -20.47
C GLY A 226 -11.72 -28.84 -19.47
N ASP A 227 -10.78 -29.64 -19.96
CA ASP A 227 -9.73 -30.21 -19.11
C ASP A 227 -8.62 -29.18 -18.81
N GLU A 228 -7.77 -29.51 -17.85
CA GLU A 228 -6.56 -28.79 -17.44
C GLU A 228 -5.51 -28.54 -18.56
N ARG A 229 -5.75 -29.00 -19.79
CA ARG A 229 -4.83 -28.92 -20.95
C ARG A 229 -5.37 -27.97 -22.02
N SER A 230 -6.68 -27.77 -22.02
CA SER A 230 -7.44 -26.87 -22.89
C SER A 230 -6.90 -25.43 -22.87
N PRO A 231 -6.80 -24.74 -24.03
CA PRO A 231 -6.43 -23.32 -24.10
C PRO A 231 -7.53 -22.36 -23.62
N ASN A 232 -8.68 -22.89 -23.18
CA ASN A 232 -9.80 -22.10 -22.68
C ASN A 232 -9.40 -21.18 -21.51
N PRO A 233 -10.05 -20.00 -21.39
CA PRO A 233 -9.75 -19.06 -20.34
C PRO A 233 -10.27 -19.55 -18.99
N TRP A 234 -9.55 -19.19 -17.93
CA TRP A 234 -10.02 -19.33 -16.56
C TRP A 234 -10.74 -18.05 -16.14
N LEU A 235 -11.86 -18.21 -15.46
CA LEU A 235 -12.61 -17.10 -14.85
C LEU A 235 -12.50 -17.22 -13.33
N ALA A 236 -12.08 -16.13 -12.69
CA ALA A 236 -11.99 -16.02 -11.25
C ALA A 236 -12.85 -14.85 -10.77
N TRP A 237 -13.63 -15.03 -9.71
CA TRP A 237 -14.33 -13.92 -9.06
C TRP A 237 -13.87 -13.79 -7.61
N THR A 238 -13.42 -12.60 -7.22
CA THR A 238 -13.13 -12.27 -5.82
C THR A 238 -14.42 -12.04 -5.03
N PRO A 239 -14.39 -12.17 -3.70
CA PRO A 239 -15.57 -12.04 -2.83
C PRO A 239 -16.38 -10.74 -2.93
N ASP A 240 -15.83 -9.70 -3.56
CA ASP A 240 -16.44 -8.39 -3.79
C ASP A 240 -17.25 -8.29 -5.11
N GLY A 241 -17.16 -9.31 -5.98
CA GLY A 241 -17.80 -9.37 -7.29
C GLY A 241 -16.86 -9.14 -8.48
N THR A 242 -15.62 -8.70 -8.27
CA THR A 242 -14.68 -8.38 -9.36
C THR A 242 -14.26 -9.65 -10.11
N GLN A 243 -14.43 -9.64 -11.43
CA GLN A 243 -14.10 -10.77 -12.31
C GLN A 243 -12.72 -10.59 -12.95
N TYR A 244 -11.88 -11.60 -12.84
CA TYR A 244 -10.58 -11.72 -13.49
C TYR A 244 -10.64 -12.82 -14.55
N THR A 245 -10.10 -12.55 -15.73
CA THR A 245 -10.02 -13.49 -16.85
C THR A 245 -8.55 -13.79 -17.14
N PHE A 246 -8.16 -15.06 -17.05
CA PHE A 246 -6.80 -15.51 -17.34
C PHE A 246 -6.78 -16.32 -18.64
N GLY A 247 -5.83 -15.99 -19.52
CA GLY A 247 -5.75 -16.54 -20.86
C GLY A 247 -6.73 -15.86 -21.83
N ASN A 248 -6.71 -16.32 -23.07
CA ASN A 248 -7.44 -15.73 -24.18
C ASN A 248 -8.96 -15.93 -24.04
N PRO A 249 -9.77 -14.85 -23.99
CA PRO A 249 -11.23 -14.94 -23.94
C PRO A 249 -11.86 -15.70 -25.12
N ALA A 250 -11.16 -15.82 -26.26
CA ALA A 250 -11.64 -16.54 -27.44
C ALA A 250 -11.55 -18.08 -27.33
N GLY A 251 -10.98 -18.64 -26.24
CA GLY A 251 -10.79 -20.08 -26.09
C GLY A 251 -9.70 -20.67 -26.99
N THR A 252 -8.77 -19.84 -27.46
CA THR A 252 -7.71 -20.23 -28.39
C THR A 252 -6.32 -19.86 -27.86
N VAL A 253 -5.30 -20.55 -28.35
CA VAL A 253 -3.89 -20.20 -28.13
C VAL A 253 -3.60 -18.76 -28.56
N GLY A 254 -2.66 -18.09 -27.87
CA GLY A 254 -2.31 -16.69 -28.10
C GLY A 254 -2.91 -15.76 -27.05
N ASN A 255 -2.69 -14.45 -27.19
CA ASN A 255 -3.09 -13.38 -26.26
C ASN A 255 -3.20 -13.82 -24.77
N GLY A 256 -2.07 -14.20 -24.16
CA GLY A 256 -2.00 -14.57 -22.75
C GLY A 256 -2.13 -16.06 -22.45
N THR A 257 -2.65 -16.88 -23.38
CA THR A 257 -2.58 -18.35 -23.29
C THR A 257 -1.33 -18.86 -24.00
N ALA A 258 -0.37 -19.40 -23.23
CA ALA A 258 0.85 -20.00 -23.74
C ALA A 258 0.80 -21.55 -23.68
N TYR A 259 1.43 -22.18 -24.68
CA TYR A 259 1.44 -23.64 -24.85
C TYR A 259 2.84 -24.16 -25.13
N THR A 260 3.05 -25.44 -24.83
CA THR A 260 4.18 -26.22 -25.34
C THR A 260 3.72 -27.58 -25.85
N ALA A 261 4.56 -28.24 -26.66
CA ALA A 261 4.27 -29.53 -27.28
C ALA A 261 4.79 -30.68 -26.42
N PHE A 262 3.95 -31.67 -26.12
CA PHE A 262 4.25 -32.76 -25.19
C PHE A 262 4.12 -34.12 -25.87
N TRP A 263 5.04 -35.02 -25.55
CA TRP A 263 4.86 -36.45 -25.76
C TRP A 263 3.82 -37.01 -24.80
N THR A 264 2.85 -37.77 -25.30
CA THR A 264 1.87 -38.51 -24.48
C THR A 264 2.25 -39.97 -24.27
N ASP A 265 3.22 -40.48 -25.03
CA ASP A 265 3.81 -41.81 -24.93
C ASP A 265 5.26 -41.82 -25.46
N TRP A 266 5.93 -42.98 -25.39
CA TRP A 266 7.32 -43.18 -25.85
C TRP A 266 7.41 -43.27 -27.39
N ASN A 267 7.19 -42.13 -28.06
CA ASN A 267 7.47 -41.84 -29.48
C ASN A 267 6.35 -42.06 -30.53
N THR A 268 5.06 -42.04 -30.18
CA THR A 268 3.97 -42.15 -31.20
C THR A 268 2.89 -41.07 -31.15
N ASN A 269 2.58 -40.49 -30.00
CA ASN A 269 1.54 -39.47 -29.88
C ASN A 269 2.06 -38.19 -29.22
N CYS A 270 1.69 -37.05 -29.80
CA CYS A 270 2.18 -35.73 -29.44
C CYS A 270 0.98 -34.77 -29.29
N SER A 271 0.89 -34.07 -28.15
CA SER A 271 -0.20 -33.17 -27.81
C SER A 271 0.32 -31.78 -27.45
N VAL A 272 -0.19 -30.74 -28.10
CA VAL A 272 -0.06 -29.36 -27.62
C VAL A 272 -0.91 -29.18 -26.36
N ARG A 273 -0.36 -28.59 -25.30
CA ARG A 273 -1.11 -28.28 -24.06
C ARG A 273 -0.79 -26.87 -23.59
N ALA A 274 -1.80 -26.16 -23.10
CA ALA A 274 -1.60 -24.92 -22.39
C ALA A 274 -0.85 -25.18 -21.07
N TYR A 275 0.12 -24.30 -20.74
CA TYR A 275 0.88 -24.35 -19.49
C TYR A 275 0.80 -23.05 -18.68
N GLN A 276 0.36 -21.95 -19.30
CA GLN A 276 0.25 -20.64 -18.68
C GLN A 276 -0.93 -19.87 -19.28
N TRP A 277 -1.70 -19.21 -18.40
CA TRP A 277 -2.81 -18.32 -18.70
C TRP A 277 -2.55 -17.02 -17.94
N ALA A 278 -2.00 -16.01 -18.61
CA ALA A 278 -1.74 -14.69 -18.03
C ALA A 278 -3.04 -13.88 -17.91
N LEU A 279 -3.12 -12.96 -16.95
CA LEU A 279 -4.30 -12.11 -16.74
C LEU A 279 -4.58 -11.20 -17.95
N THR A 280 -5.66 -11.45 -18.69
CA THR A 280 -6.04 -10.69 -19.89
C THR A 280 -7.14 -9.66 -19.65
N GLY A 281 -7.92 -9.81 -18.58
CA GLY A 281 -8.99 -8.88 -18.24
C GLY A 281 -9.35 -8.85 -16.76
N ILE A 282 -9.72 -7.67 -16.27
CA ILE A 282 -10.37 -7.45 -14.98
C ILE A 282 -11.64 -6.64 -15.25
N THR A 283 -12.79 -7.04 -14.70
CA THR A 283 -14.07 -6.33 -14.84
C THR A 283 -14.72 -6.19 -13.46
N ASP A 284 -15.10 -4.97 -13.09
CA ASP A 284 -15.85 -4.71 -11.84
C ASP A 284 -17.35 -5.00 -11.99
N THR A 285 -18.12 -4.81 -10.92
CA THR A 285 -19.58 -5.04 -10.91
C THR A 285 -20.40 -4.00 -11.70
N HIS A 286 -19.75 -2.97 -12.25
CA HIS A 286 -20.33 -1.93 -13.09
C HIS A 286 -19.97 -2.08 -14.57
N GLY A 287 -19.04 -2.98 -14.90
CA GLY A 287 -18.56 -3.27 -16.25
C GLY A 287 -17.40 -2.38 -16.71
N ASN A 288 -16.77 -1.63 -15.80
CA ASN A 288 -15.48 -0.99 -16.10
C ASN A 288 -14.43 -2.09 -16.21
N ARG A 289 -13.53 -1.98 -17.19
CA ARG A 289 -12.59 -3.06 -17.51
C ARG A 289 -11.15 -2.61 -17.70
N TRP A 290 -10.23 -3.31 -17.05
CA TRP A 290 -8.84 -3.36 -17.44
C TRP A 290 -8.67 -4.51 -18.45
N GLN A 291 -7.98 -4.26 -19.56
CA GLN A 291 -7.68 -5.28 -20.58
C GLN A 291 -6.19 -5.29 -20.90
N ILE A 292 -5.58 -6.48 -20.95
CA ILE A 292 -4.16 -6.67 -21.15
C ILE A 292 -3.94 -7.50 -22.42
N ALA A 293 -3.16 -6.95 -23.35
CA ALA A 293 -2.74 -7.58 -24.58
C ALA A 293 -1.29 -8.10 -24.45
N TYR A 294 -1.03 -9.29 -24.98
CA TYR A 294 0.25 -9.99 -24.87
C TYR A 294 0.90 -10.27 -26.23
N ASP A 295 2.19 -9.95 -26.33
CA ASP A 295 3.07 -10.39 -27.41
C ASP A 295 3.73 -11.73 -27.05
N HIS A 296 3.94 -12.60 -28.04
CA HIS A 296 4.49 -13.95 -27.82
C HIS A 296 5.74 -14.17 -28.65
N GLU A 297 6.75 -14.83 -28.07
CA GLU A 297 7.89 -15.37 -28.80
C GLU A 297 7.66 -16.84 -29.12
N TYR A 298 7.81 -17.20 -30.40
CA TYR A 298 7.72 -18.57 -30.88
C TYR A 298 9.11 -19.13 -31.19
N LYS A 299 9.32 -20.42 -30.93
CA LYS A 299 10.49 -21.18 -31.42
C LYS A 299 10.04 -22.44 -32.12
N ASP A 300 10.68 -22.77 -33.23
CA ASP A 300 10.53 -24.04 -33.92
C ASP A 300 11.14 -25.22 -33.13
N VAL A 301 10.59 -26.42 -33.31
CA VAL A 301 11.13 -27.70 -32.82
C VAL A 301 11.13 -28.70 -33.97
N SER A 302 12.25 -29.39 -34.21
CA SER A 302 12.41 -30.26 -35.36
C SER A 302 11.62 -31.57 -35.26
N SER A 303 10.90 -31.89 -36.34
CA SER A 303 10.06 -33.07 -36.49
C SER A 303 10.79 -34.42 -36.46
N ALA A 304 12.13 -34.43 -36.57
CA ALA A 304 12.94 -35.65 -36.48
C ALA A 304 12.95 -36.32 -35.08
N ASN A 305 12.34 -35.68 -34.06
CA ASN A 305 11.97 -36.36 -32.81
C ASN A 305 10.73 -37.27 -32.95
N GLY A 306 9.94 -37.16 -34.03
CA GLY A 306 8.84 -38.09 -34.35
C GLY A 306 7.42 -37.62 -34.02
N CYS A 307 7.20 -36.37 -33.59
CA CYS A 307 5.86 -35.83 -33.37
C CYS A 307 5.11 -35.67 -34.71
N GLY A 308 4.50 -36.75 -35.21
CA GLY A 308 3.88 -36.87 -36.55
C GLY A 308 2.63 -36.01 -36.81
N GLY A 309 2.38 -34.97 -36.01
CA GLY A 309 1.24 -34.07 -36.11
C GLY A 309 1.42 -32.72 -35.41
N ASP A 310 2.66 -32.27 -35.18
CA ASP A 310 2.97 -31.00 -34.52
C ASP A 310 2.88 -29.80 -35.50
N PRO A 311 2.29 -28.64 -35.13
CA PRO A 311 2.51 -27.37 -35.85
C PRO A 311 3.98 -26.91 -35.89
N GLY A 312 4.88 -27.59 -35.19
CA GLY A 312 6.33 -27.41 -35.27
C GLY A 312 6.86 -26.22 -34.48
N LYS A 313 6.00 -25.55 -33.70
CA LYS A 313 6.29 -24.32 -32.94
C LYS A 313 5.64 -24.34 -31.58
N TYR A 314 6.31 -23.81 -30.56
CA TYR A 314 5.74 -23.51 -29.24
C TYR A 314 6.02 -22.07 -28.82
N ILE A 315 5.31 -21.60 -27.78
CA ILE A 315 5.55 -20.29 -27.17
C ILE A 315 6.62 -20.45 -26.10
N ARG A 316 7.78 -19.81 -26.30
CA ARG A 316 8.88 -19.82 -25.30
C ARG A 316 8.79 -18.70 -24.28
N ALA A 317 8.15 -17.58 -24.63
CA ALA A 317 7.98 -16.44 -23.73
C ALA A 317 6.75 -15.61 -24.09
N THR A 318 6.10 -15.06 -23.07
CA THR A 318 4.85 -14.30 -23.15
C THR A 318 5.04 -12.97 -22.45
N TYR A 319 4.78 -11.87 -23.14
CA TYR A 319 5.10 -10.52 -22.69
C TYR A 319 3.85 -9.63 -22.67
N PRO A 320 3.47 -9.01 -21.54
CA PRO A 320 2.44 -7.98 -21.57
C PRO A 320 2.97 -6.81 -22.40
N ALA A 321 2.16 -6.34 -23.35
CA ALA A 321 2.55 -5.36 -24.37
C ALA A 321 1.79 -4.04 -24.21
N THR A 322 0.46 -4.13 -24.06
CA THR A 322 -0.40 -2.97 -23.78
C THR A 322 -1.45 -3.33 -22.74
N ILE A 323 -1.63 -2.46 -21.74
CA ILE A 323 -2.70 -2.53 -20.74
C ILE A 323 -3.62 -1.33 -21.00
N THR A 324 -4.94 -1.50 -20.93
CA THR A 324 -5.91 -0.43 -21.20
C THR A 324 -7.05 -0.42 -20.19
N LEU A 325 -7.51 0.76 -19.78
CA LEU A 325 -8.72 0.96 -19.00
C LEU A 325 -9.85 1.45 -19.92
N THR A 326 -11.00 0.78 -19.90
CA THR A 326 -12.22 1.21 -20.59
C THR A 326 -13.37 1.29 -19.58
N PRO A 327 -13.91 2.48 -19.27
CA PRO A 327 -15.14 2.63 -18.50
C PRO A 327 -16.33 1.93 -19.19
N SER A 328 -17.30 1.44 -18.41
CA SER A 328 -18.44 0.66 -18.90
C SER A 328 -19.21 1.38 -20.01
N GLY A 329 -19.30 0.82 -21.23
CA GLY A 329 -19.94 1.50 -22.36
C GLY A 329 -19.22 2.77 -22.86
N ALA A 330 -17.91 2.88 -22.68
CA ALA A 330 -17.07 3.79 -23.47
C ALA A 330 -16.68 3.12 -24.81
N ALA A 331 -16.65 3.89 -25.89
CA ALA A 331 -16.32 3.37 -27.23
C ALA A 331 -14.81 3.13 -27.44
N SER A 332 -13.95 3.64 -26.56
CA SER A 332 -12.50 3.50 -26.62
C SER A 332 -11.89 3.60 -25.21
N PRO A 333 -10.69 3.05 -24.97
CA PRO A 333 -10.02 3.17 -23.69
C PRO A 333 -9.65 4.61 -23.33
N THR A 334 -9.69 4.94 -22.05
CA THR A 334 -9.37 6.28 -21.51
C THR A 334 -7.94 6.37 -20.98
N VAL A 335 -7.37 5.24 -20.55
CA VAL A 335 -5.96 5.10 -20.13
C VAL A 335 -5.34 3.94 -20.90
N ARG A 336 -4.07 4.08 -21.30
CA ARG A 336 -3.25 2.96 -21.75
C ARG A 336 -1.86 3.00 -21.12
N VAL A 337 -1.30 1.82 -20.86
CA VAL A 337 0.10 1.61 -20.52
C VAL A 337 0.74 0.79 -21.62
N ARG A 338 1.83 1.28 -22.22
CA ARG A 338 2.63 0.52 -23.20
C ARG A 338 3.93 0.06 -22.57
N LEU A 339 4.24 -1.22 -22.76
CA LEU A 339 5.43 -1.88 -22.22
C LEU A 339 6.42 -2.08 -23.36
N VAL A 340 7.32 -1.12 -23.53
CA VAL A 340 8.33 -1.12 -24.60
C VAL A 340 9.45 -2.08 -24.22
N ARG A 341 9.82 -2.95 -25.15
CA ARG A 341 10.83 -4.01 -24.95
C ARG A 341 12.09 -3.73 -25.75
N GLU A 342 13.21 -4.30 -25.32
CA GLU A 342 14.47 -4.34 -26.07
C GLU A 342 15.10 -5.73 -26.01
N SER A 343 16.02 -6.03 -26.94
CA SER A 343 16.76 -7.30 -26.90
C SER A 343 17.64 -7.36 -25.66
N ARG A 344 17.68 -8.53 -25.00
CA ARG A 344 18.51 -8.79 -23.84
C ARG A 344 19.73 -9.64 -24.26
N PRO A 345 20.97 -9.31 -23.86
CA PRO A 345 22.16 -10.06 -24.29
C PRO A 345 22.53 -11.19 -23.32
N ASP A 346 21.79 -11.37 -22.23
CA ASP A 346 22.07 -12.30 -21.14
C ASP A 346 21.46 -13.69 -21.35
N PHE A 347 21.88 -14.35 -22.43
CA PHE A 347 21.50 -15.73 -22.74
C PHE A 347 22.74 -16.59 -23.07
N GLN A 348 23.39 -17.12 -22.03
CA GLN A 348 24.37 -18.20 -22.18
C GLN A 348 23.75 -19.48 -21.66
N ILE A 349 23.03 -20.18 -22.54
CA ILE A 349 22.27 -21.38 -22.16
C ILE A 349 22.52 -22.47 -23.18
N ASP A 350 22.99 -23.62 -22.68
CA ASP A 350 23.26 -24.79 -23.49
C ASP A 350 22.04 -25.17 -24.33
N LYS A 351 22.28 -25.52 -25.59
CA LYS A 351 21.25 -25.96 -26.54
C LYS A 351 20.12 -24.94 -26.78
N TYR A 352 20.34 -23.65 -26.51
CA TYR A 352 19.35 -22.59 -26.81
C TYR A 352 18.81 -22.65 -28.26
N ASN A 353 19.72 -22.70 -29.23
CA ASN A 353 19.42 -22.83 -30.67
C ASN A 353 19.25 -24.28 -31.15
N ASP A 354 19.34 -25.28 -30.27
CA ASP A 354 19.16 -26.69 -30.65
C ASP A 354 17.69 -26.91 -31.06
N PRO A 355 17.40 -27.34 -32.30
CA PRO A 355 16.03 -27.54 -32.75
C PRO A 355 15.36 -28.75 -32.08
N TYR A 356 16.12 -29.63 -31.40
CA TYR A 356 15.59 -30.77 -30.66
C TYR A 356 15.22 -30.44 -29.21
N VAL A 357 15.46 -29.21 -28.73
CA VAL A 357 15.22 -28.79 -27.34
C VAL A 357 14.16 -27.70 -27.23
N GLN A 358 13.12 -27.98 -26.44
CA GLN A 358 12.19 -26.97 -25.93
C GLN A 358 12.79 -26.25 -24.72
N ASN A 359 12.73 -24.92 -24.72
CA ASN A 359 13.25 -24.06 -23.66
C ASN A 359 12.41 -22.78 -23.55
N LEU A 360 12.05 -22.37 -22.34
CA LEU A 360 11.16 -21.21 -22.10
C LEU A 360 11.92 -19.90 -21.84
N TRP A 361 12.98 -19.65 -22.61
CA TRP A 361 13.82 -18.47 -22.44
C TRP A 361 13.38 -17.33 -23.35
N GLY A 362 13.35 -16.11 -22.83
CA GLY A 362 12.96 -14.91 -23.59
C GLY A 362 14.15 -14.21 -24.26
N MET A 363 13.95 -13.62 -25.43
CA MET A 363 14.96 -12.77 -26.10
C MET A 363 14.82 -11.29 -25.76
N TYR A 364 13.70 -10.87 -25.16
CA TYR A 364 13.45 -9.48 -24.81
C TYR A 364 13.39 -9.24 -23.30
N ARG A 365 13.79 -8.02 -22.91
CA ARG A 365 13.60 -7.43 -21.57
C ARG A 365 12.76 -6.16 -21.65
N LEU A 366 12.17 -5.75 -20.52
CA LEU A 366 11.45 -4.48 -20.41
C LEU A 366 12.45 -3.33 -20.56
N LYS A 367 12.12 -2.33 -21.38
CA LYS A 367 12.93 -1.12 -21.58
C LYS A 367 12.26 0.11 -20.98
N GLN A 368 10.96 0.28 -21.26
CA GLN A 368 10.21 1.47 -20.84
C GLN A 368 8.76 1.13 -20.52
N VAL A 369 8.21 1.85 -19.54
CA VAL A 369 6.76 1.87 -19.24
C VAL A 369 6.23 3.26 -19.60
N LEU A 370 5.31 3.33 -20.56
CA LEU A 370 4.69 4.57 -21.01
C LEU A 370 3.25 4.61 -20.54
N VAL A 371 2.90 5.57 -19.68
CA VAL A 371 1.53 5.78 -19.18
C VAL A 371 0.92 6.95 -19.95
N GLU A 372 -0.21 6.72 -20.61
CA GLU A 372 -0.86 7.68 -21.51
C GLU A 372 -2.37 7.75 -21.23
N VAL A 373 -2.94 8.95 -21.37
CA VAL A 373 -4.39 9.20 -21.26
C VAL A 373 -4.96 9.64 -22.61
N TYR A 374 -6.21 9.27 -22.89
CA TYR A 374 -6.90 9.69 -24.10
C TYR A 374 -7.68 10.99 -23.82
N ASN A 375 -7.21 12.10 -24.39
CA ASN A 375 -7.74 13.44 -24.12
C ASN A 375 -7.78 14.26 -25.42
N GLY A 376 -8.88 14.95 -25.68
CA GLY A 376 -9.04 15.79 -26.88
C GLY A 376 -8.91 15.05 -28.21
N GLY A 377 -9.24 13.76 -28.25
CA GLY A 377 -9.14 12.92 -29.46
C GLY A 377 -7.77 12.27 -29.70
N ALA A 378 -6.77 12.55 -28.86
CA ALA A 378 -5.41 12.06 -29.00
C ALA A 378 -4.90 11.40 -27.70
N TRP A 379 -3.85 10.59 -27.83
CA TRP A 379 -3.12 10.04 -26.69
C TRP A 379 -2.06 11.03 -26.20
N GLN A 380 -2.11 11.37 -24.91
CA GLN A 380 -1.17 12.26 -24.24
C GLN A 380 -0.36 11.47 -23.21
N GLN A 381 0.97 11.62 -23.21
CA GLN A 381 1.82 11.03 -22.16
C GLN A 381 1.49 11.68 -20.81
N ALA A 382 1.26 10.84 -19.80
CA ALA A 382 1.13 11.21 -18.40
C ALA A 382 2.47 11.04 -17.67
N ARG A 383 3.12 9.88 -17.84
CA ARG A 383 4.46 9.56 -17.30
C ARG A 383 5.19 8.58 -18.21
N ARG A 384 6.52 8.59 -18.14
CA ARG A 384 7.38 7.54 -18.71
C ARG A 384 8.35 7.06 -17.63
N TYR A 385 8.64 5.77 -17.63
CA TYR A 385 9.68 5.15 -16.79
C TYR A 385 10.67 4.43 -17.70
N ASP A 386 11.94 4.80 -17.66
CA ASP A 386 13.01 4.14 -18.41
C ASP A 386 13.83 3.25 -17.47
N LEU A 387 14.06 2.01 -17.89
CA LEU A 387 14.79 0.99 -17.14
C LEU A 387 16.18 0.81 -17.74
N ALA A 388 17.22 0.90 -16.91
CA ALA A 388 18.61 0.69 -17.31
C ALA A 388 19.15 -0.62 -16.73
N TYR A 389 20.00 -1.30 -17.50
CA TYR A 389 20.51 -2.63 -17.16
C TYR A 389 22.02 -2.75 -17.33
N SER A 390 22.64 -3.61 -16.53
CA SER A 390 23.99 -4.11 -16.73
C SER A 390 24.00 -5.64 -16.84
N VAL A 391 24.99 -6.21 -17.52
CA VAL A 391 25.17 -7.67 -17.67
C VAL A 391 26.61 -8.09 -17.31
N PRO A 392 27.03 -7.93 -16.04
CA PRO A 392 28.39 -8.27 -15.62
C PRO A 392 28.56 -9.76 -15.29
N THR A 393 27.47 -10.47 -14.99
CA THR A 393 27.48 -11.81 -14.38
C THR A 393 26.55 -12.81 -15.09
N LEU A 394 26.45 -12.69 -16.42
CA LEU A 394 25.54 -13.48 -17.31
C LEU A 394 24.04 -13.22 -17.14
N HIS A 395 23.63 -12.24 -16.33
CA HIS A 395 22.24 -11.85 -16.11
C HIS A 395 21.99 -10.36 -16.37
N SER A 396 20.82 -10.01 -16.90
CA SER A 396 20.31 -8.65 -16.90
C SER A 396 19.97 -8.22 -15.48
N LEU A 397 20.79 -7.34 -14.92
CA LEU A 397 20.60 -6.71 -13.62
C LEU A 397 20.00 -5.32 -13.83
N LEU A 398 18.82 -5.05 -13.27
CA LEU A 398 18.18 -3.73 -13.35
C LEU A 398 18.96 -2.76 -12.48
N THR A 399 19.76 -1.88 -13.09
CA THR A 399 20.65 -0.95 -12.36
C THR A 399 20.03 0.42 -12.10
N ALA A 400 19.00 0.82 -12.85
CA ALA A 400 18.30 2.07 -12.57
C ALA A 400 16.86 2.10 -13.12
N VAL A 401 16.02 2.93 -12.49
CA VAL A 401 14.71 3.35 -13.00
C VAL A 401 14.67 4.88 -12.98
N THR A 402 14.51 5.50 -14.16
CA THR A 402 14.39 6.95 -14.31
C THR A 402 12.94 7.31 -14.66
N THR A 403 12.32 8.19 -13.88
CA THR A 403 10.96 8.69 -14.17
C THR A 403 11.03 9.97 -14.99
N TYR A 404 10.18 10.11 -16.00
CA TYR A 404 10.10 11.28 -16.87
C TYR A 404 8.69 11.87 -16.88
N GLY A 405 8.63 13.20 -16.92
CA GLY A 405 7.41 13.99 -16.96
C GLY A 405 6.78 14.05 -18.35
N VAL A 406 5.74 14.88 -18.48
CA VAL A 406 5.03 15.12 -19.75
C VAL A 406 5.84 15.93 -20.77
N ASP A 407 6.92 16.59 -20.33
CA ASP A 407 7.86 17.40 -21.11
C ASP A 407 9.18 16.67 -21.44
N ALA A 408 9.29 15.39 -21.07
CA ALA A 408 10.52 14.60 -21.10
C ALA A 408 11.68 15.10 -20.20
N THR A 409 11.42 15.97 -19.22
CA THR A 409 12.34 16.23 -18.09
C THR A 409 12.42 14.98 -17.20
N ALA A 410 13.61 14.64 -16.73
CA ALA A 410 13.83 13.54 -15.79
C ALA A 410 13.62 13.99 -14.34
N LEU A 411 12.92 13.17 -13.56
CA LEU A 411 13.02 13.16 -12.10
C LEU A 411 14.31 12.44 -11.66
N VAL A 412 14.60 12.53 -10.36
CA VAL A 412 15.74 11.82 -9.75
C VAL A 412 15.64 10.32 -10.03
N THR A 413 16.78 9.73 -10.41
CA THR A 413 16.88 8.32 -10.80
C THR A 413 17.08 7.44 -9.58
N ALA A 414 16.23 6.41 -9.42
CA ALA A 414 16.49 5.34 -8.46
C ALA A 414 17.54 4.39 -9.03
N THR A 415 18.52 3.96 -8.23
CA THR A 415 19.63 3.11 -8.68
C THR A 415 19.84 1.90 -7.78
N PHE A 416 20.31 0.81 -8.36
CA PHE A 416 20.44 -0.50 -7.73
C PHE A 416 21.83 -1.08 -8.00
N THR A 417 22.48 -1.59 -6.96
CA THR A 417 23.77 -2.29 -7.07
C THR A 417 23.64 -3.74 -6.60
N TYR A 418 24.53 -4.59 -7.09
CA TYR A 418 24.45 -6.04 -6.91
C TYR A 418 25.79 -6.61 -6.42
N GLY A 419 25.72 -7.70 -5.67
CA GLY A 419 26.88 -8.46 -5.20
C GLY A 419 26.70 -9.96 -5.47
N GLY A 420 27.81 -10.69 -5.51
CA GLY A 420 27.85 -12.10 -5.93
C GLY A 420 28.18 -12.28 -7.41
N GLN A 421 28.11 -13.52 -7.90
CA GLN A 421 28.35 -13.89 -9.29
C GLN A 421 27.31 -14.89 -9.78
N TYR A 422 27.06 -14.91 -11.09
CA TYR A 422 26.12 -15.81 -11.76
C TYR A 422 24.74 -15.85 -11.06
N ASN A 423 24.11 -17.03 -10.94
CA ASN A 423 22.84 -17.23 -10.23
C ASN A 423 22.87 -16.88 -8.73
N TYR A 424 24.03 -16.60 -8.14
CA TYR A 424 24.13 -16.10 -6.76
C TYR A 424 24.14 -14.56 -6.67
N THR A 425 24.05 -13.85 -7.81
CA THR A 425 23.99 -12.37 -7.85
C THR A 425 22.71 -11.86 -7.19
N ARG A 426 22.82 -11.04 -6.13
CA ARG A 426 21.67 -10.46 -5.37
C ARG A 426 21.81 -8.95 -5.21
N LEU A 427 20.70 -8.27 -4.92
CA LEU A 427 20.63 -6.83 -4.72
C LEU A 427 21.43 -6.45 -3.45
N ALA A 428 22.56 -5.79 -3.64
CA ALA A 428 23.43 -5.34 -2.54
C ALA A 428 23.01 -3.98 -2.00
N SER A 429 22.52 -3.07 -2.84
CA SER A 429 21.89 -1.83 -2.36
C SER A 429 20.82 -1.28 -3.31
N ALA A 430 19.90 -0.51 -2.73
CA ALA A 430 18.89 0.26 -3.43
C ALA A 430 18.92 1.71 -2.93
N ASN A 431 19.07 2.65 -3.86
CA ASN A 431 19.06 4.09 -3.62
C ASN A 431 17.83 4.69 -4.31
N ASN A 432 16.98 5.44 -3.59
CA ASN A 432 15.80 6.09 -4.17
C ASN A 432 16.14 7.29 -5.08
N GLY A 433 17.41 7.68 -5.15
CA GLY A 433 17.90 8.87 -5.84
C GLY A 433 18.00 10.08 -4.91
N TYR A 434 17.15 10.18 -3.88
CA TYR A 434 17.05 11.32 -2.96
C TYR A 434 18.08 11.28 -1.82
N GLY A 435 19.03 10.33 -1.88
CA GLY A 435 20.03 10.07 -0.84
C GLY A 435 19.65 8.99 0.17
N GLY A 436 18.42 8.46 0.09
CA GLY A 436 17.98 7.34 0.92
C GLY A 436 18.54 6.05 0.33
N VAL A 437 19.42 5.37 1.06
CA VAL A 437 20.08 4.14 0.61
C VAL A 437 19.79 3.02 1.60
N VAL A 438 19.32 1.88 1.11
CA VAL A 438 19.33 0.61 1.85
C VAL A 438 20.41 -0.30 1.29
N THR A 439 21.23 -0.86 2.17
CA THR A 439 22.29 -1.82 1.85
C THR A 439 22.01 -3.13 2.56
N TYR A 440 22.10 -4.24 1.84
CA TYR A 440 21.91 -5.60 2.34
C TYR A 440 23.24 -6.34 2.45
N THR A 441 23.40 -7.13 3.51
CA THR A 441 24.44 -8.15 3.63
C THR A 441 23.77 -9.49 3.83
N TYR A 442 24.03 -10.42 2.91
CA TYR A 442 23.49 -11.79 2.96
C TYR A 442 24.41 -12.72 3.75
N GLN A 443 23.82 -13.76 4.32
CA GLN A 443 24.51 -14.88 4.93
C GLN A 443 23.89 -16.20 4.44
N THR A 444 24.72 -17.25 4.38
CA THR A 444 24.25 -18.61 4.10
C THR A 444 23.56 -19.18 5.34
N ASP A 445 22.33 -19.65 5.17
CA ASP A 445 21.68 -20.61 6.07
C ASP A 445 21.58 -21.98 5.36
N PHE A 446 21.54 -23.06 6.14
CA PHE A 446 21.53 -24.44 5.64
C PHE A 446 20.17 -25.09 5.91
N VAL A 447 19.41 -25.34 4.84
CA VAL A 447 18.02 -25.80 4.96
C VAL A 447 17.96 -27.31 5.13
N ALA A 448 17.31 -27.74 6.22
CA ALA A 448 16.97 -29.14 6.46
C ALA A 448 15.72 -29.57 5.67
N ASN A 449 15.59 -30.84 5.31
CA ASN A 449 14.39 -31.34 4.62
C ASN A 449 13.72 -32.58 5.26
N ASN A 450 12.63 -33.05 4.66
CA ASN A 450 11.88 -34.25 5.04
C ASN A 450 12.62 -35.59 4.81
N ALA A 451 13.78 -35.57 4.18
CA ALA A 451 14.67 -36.72 4.05
C ALA A 451 15.86 -36.67 5.03
N GLY A 452 15.98 -35.63 5.86
CA GLY A 452 17.08 -35.44 6.80
C GLY A 452 18.35 -34.86 6.19
N CYS A 453 18.33 -34.42 4.93
CA CYS A 453 19.47 -33.77 4.28
C CYS A 453 19.59 -32.32 4.77
N THR A 454 20.82 -31.84 5.00
CA THR A 454 21.13 -30.47 5.43
C THR A 454 22.24 -29.86 4.56
N SER A 455 22.03 -29.83 3.25
CA SER A 455 23.03 -29.39 2.26
C SER A 455 22.58 -28.23 1.38
N TYR A 456 21.31 -27.83 1.43
CA TYR A 456 20.78 -26.78 0.57
C TYR A 456 21.14 -25.40 1.11
N GLU A 457 22.10 -24.74 0.46
CA GLU A 457 22.41 -23.33 0.75
C GLU A 457 21.21 -22.42 0.42
N TRP A 458 20.81 -21.61 1.39
CA TRP A 458 19.77 -20.60 1.25
C TRP A 458 20.30 -19.26 1.73
N GLN A 459 20.21 -18.22 0.91
CA GLN A 459 20.78 -16.92 1.26
C GLN A 459 19.70 -16.04 1.88
N VAL A 460 19.94 -15.60 3.11
CA VAL A 460 19.05 -14.76 3.91
C VAL A 460 19.74 -13.43 4.25
N VAL A 461 18.97 -12.38 4.48
CA VAL A 461 19.50 -11.06 4.88
C VAL A 461 19.98 -11.12 6.32
N GLY A 462 21.29 -11.24 6.57
CA GLY A 462 21.84 -11.18 7.94
C GLY A 462 21.84 -9.75 8.50
N ASN A 463 22.02 -8.75 7.64
CA ASN A 463 22.11 -7.35 8.02
C ASN A 463 21.50 -6.42 6.94
N ARG A 464 20.77 -5.40 7.39
CA ARG A 464 20.23 -4.31 6.57
C ARG A 464 20.66 -2.98 7.18
N GLN A 465 21.32 -2.14 6.41
CA GLN A 465 21.63 -0.75 6.78
C GLN A 465 20.73 0.21 6.00
N THR A 466 20.29 1.27 6.67
CA THR A 466 19.47 2.34 6.09
C THR A 466 20.17 3.67 6.35
N ALA A 467 20.65 4.32 5.29
CA ALA A 467 21.29 5.63 5.33
C ALA A 467 20.32 6.73 4.92
N ASP A 468 20.35 7.86 5.63
CA ASP A 468 19.45 9.00 5.39
C ASP A 468 20.00 10.08 4.43
N GLY A 469 21.20 9.88 3.89
CA GLY A 469 21.88 10.83 3.02
C GLY A 469 22.51 12.04 3.74
N LEU A 470 22.33 12.17 5.05
CA LEU A 470 22.92 13.24 5.89
C LEU A 470 24.00 12.70 6.84
N GLY A 471 24.47 11.47 6.60
CA GLY A 471 25.51 10.80 7.37
C GLY A 471 25.00 9.90 8.50
N ASN A 472 23.69 9.83 8.75
CA ASN A 472 23.14 8.86 9.69
C ASN A 472 22.96 7.51 8.97
N VAL A 473 23.45 6.44 9.60
CA VAL A 473 23.27 5.06 9.13
C VAL A 473 22.69 4.23 10.27
N PHE A 474 21.47 3.74 10.09
CA PHE A 474 20.78 2.88 11.04
C PHE A 474 20.95 1.42 10.63
N THR A 475 21.04 0.51 11.61
CA THR A 475 21.36 -0.90 11.34
C THR A 475 20.28 -1.82 11.89
N THR A 476 19.84 -2.79 11.09
CA THR A 476 18.96 -3.87 11.51
C THR A 476 19.64 -5.21 11.24
N THR A 477 19.82 -6.03 12.27
CA THR A 477 20.42 -7.38 12.16
C THR A 477 19.38 -8.45 12.40
N TYR A 478 19.47 -9.56 11.66
CA TYR A 478 18.51 -10.66 11.68
C TYR A 478 19.15 -11.98 12.11
N GLY A 479 18.47 -12.69 13.02
CA GLY A 479 18.75 -14.08 13.37
C GLY A 479 17.63 -14.98 12.84
N TYR A 480 18.00 -16.16 12.34
CA TYR A 480 17.08 -17.15 11.78
C TYR A 480 17.33 -18.51 12.42
N LEU A 481 16.26 -19.25 12.72
CA LEU A 481 16.36 -20.60 13.28
C LEU A 481 15.28 -21.52 12.68
N GLY A 482 15.65 -22.79 12.50
CA GLY A 482 14.73 -23.84 12.08
C GLY A 482 14.30 -23.75 10.62
N ALA A 483 15.20 -23.32 9.72
CA ALA A 483 14.96 -23.36 8.27
C ALA A 483 14.58 -24.78 7.81
N TYR A 484 13.52 -24.91 7.01
CA TYR A 484 13.07 -26.21 6.52
C TYR A 484 12.47 -26.16 5.11
N ALA A 485 12.62 -27.25 4.37
CA ALA A 485 12.01 -27.45 3.06
C ALA A 485 11.28 -28.81 2.96
N TRP A 486 10.20 -28.84 2.19
CA TRP A 486 9.55 -30.06 1.74
C TRP A 486 10.04 -30.43 0.35
N VAL A 487 10.30 -31.73 0.12
CA VAL A 487 10.68 -32.25 -1.19
C VAL A 487 10.00 -33.59 -1.46
N ASP A 488 9.47 -33.76 -2.68
CA ASP A 488 8.73 -34.96 -3.09
C ASP A 488 9.11 -35.33 -4.55
N PRO A 489 9.59 -36.57 -4.83
CA PRO A 489 9.73 -37.72 -3.92
C PRO A 489 10.85 -37.58 -2.88
N VAL A 490 10.69 -38.14 -1.67
CA VAL A 490 11.63 -38.03 -0.53
C VAL A 490 13.03 -38.59 -0.86
N GLY A 491 14.11 -37.89 -0.46
CA GLY A 491 15.51 -38.35 -0.60
C GLY A 491 16.57 -37.22 -0.62
N CYS A 492 17.86 -37.58 -0.76
CA CYS A 492 19.01 -36.65 -0.80
C CYS A 492 19.84 -36.67 -2.11
N PRO A 493 19.26 -36.43 -3.30
CA PRO A 493 20.01 -36.36 -4.56
C PRO A 493 20.61 -34.98 -4.84
N GLU A 494 21.70 -34.97 -5.61
CA GLU A 494 22.42 -33.79 -6.12
C GLU A 494 21.70 -33.05 -7.27
N VAL A 495 20.47 -33.48 -7.62
CA VAL A 495 19.80 -33.19 -8.90
C VAL A 495 18.49 -32.41 -8.66
N PRO A 496 18.10 -31.46 -9.54
CA PRO A 496 16.80 -30.79 -9.47
C PRO A 496 15.63 -31.74 -9.25
N ARG A 497 14.79 -31.42 -8.27
CA ARG A 497 13.61 -32.24 -7.91
C ARG A 497 12.34 -31.73 -8.59
N SER A 498 11.40 -32.65 -8.84
CA SER A 498 10.07 -32.37 -9.36
C SER A 498 9.23 -31.48 -8.43
N SER A 499 9.51 -31.51 -7.12
CA SER A 499 9.02 -30.50 -6.19
C SER A 499 10.03 -30.23 -5.07
N TYR A 500 10.33 -28.95 -4.88
CA TYR A 500 11.02 -28.39 -3.73
C TYR A 500 10.19 -27.18 -3.28
N GLU A 501 9.85 -27.15 -2.00
CA GLU A 501 9.08 -26.06 -1.39
C GLU A 501 9.80 -25.60 -0.11
N PHE A 502 10.26 -24.36 -0.07
CA PHE A 502 10.82 -23.79 1.15
C PHE A 502 9.69 -23.40 2.11
N LEU A 503 9.77 -23.86 3.36
CA LEU A 503 8.77 -23.60 4.40
C LEU A 503 9.24 -22.53 5.40
N GLY A 504 10.22 -21.70 5.02
CA GLY A 504 10.72 -20.60 5.86
C GLY A 504 11.36 -21.07 7.16
N HIS A 505 11.42 -20.15 8.12
CA HIS A 505 12.02 -20.34 9.45
C HIS A 505 10.95 -20.47 10.53
N THR A 506 11.23 -21.18 11.63
CA THR A 506 10.29 -21.31 12.76
C THR A 506 10.41 -20.16 13.75
N ILE A 507 11.61 -19.60 13.91
CA ILE A 507 11.89 -18.44 14.77
C ILE A 507 12.78 -17.47 14.00
N VAL A 508 12.43 -16.18 14.08
CA VAL A 508 13.17 -15.06 13.49
C VAL A 508 13.35 -14.01 14.57
N THR A 509 14.52 -13.38 14.64
CA THR A 509 14.81 -12.29 15.58
C THR A 509 15.31 -11.07 14.80
N GLU A 510 14.58 -9.96 14.88
CA GLU A 510 15.02 -8.66 14.37
C GLU A 510 15.59 -7.81 15.52
N THR A 511 16.78 -7.23 15.34
CA THR A 511 17.39 -6.29 16.29
C THR A 511 17.66 -4.97 15.57
N VAL A 512 16.95 -3.92 15.97
CA VAL A 512 17.10 -2.55 15.45
C VAL A 512 18.09 -1.79 16.32
N LYS A 513 19.04 -1.11 15.69
CA LYS A 513 20.13 -0.37 16.35
C LYS A 513 20.18 1.07 15.90
N GLU A 514 20.47 1.95 16.85
CA GLU A 514 20.76 3.36 16.61
C GLU A 514 22.11 3.55 15.90
N LYS A 515 22.36 4.79 15.46
CA LYS A 515 23.56 5.23 14.73
C LYS A 515 24.89 4.99 15.46
N ASP A 516 24.86 4.84 16.78
CA ASP A 516 26.01 4.50 17.63
C ASP A 516 26.15 3.00 17.93
N GLY A 517 25.25 2.16 17.39
CA GLY A 517 25.19 0.72 17.62
C GLY A 517 24.40 0.29 18.86
N THR A 518 23.86 1.21 19.66
CA THR A 518 22.98 0.87 20.79
C THR A 518 21.68 0.23 20.30
N ILE A 519 21.11 -0.68 21.09
CA ILE A 519 19.90 -1.42 20.72
C ILE A 519 18.67 -0.55 21.00
N ALA A 520 17.87 -0.29 19.95
CA ALA A 520 16.63 0.47 20.04
C ALA A 520 15.42 -0.42 20.36
N SER A 521 15.41 -1.64 19.82
CA SER A 521 14.39 -2.67 20.06
C SER A 521 14.86 -4.03 19.55
N VAL A 522 14.43 -5.11 20.22
CA VAL A 522 14.52 -6.48 19.71
C VAL A 522 13.11 -7.04 19.58
N SER A 523 12.83 -7.75 18.49
CA SER A 523 11.60 -8.52 18.34
C SER A 523 11.90 -9.96 17.92
N GLU A 524 11.15 -10.91 18.47
CA GLU A 524 11.15 -12.32 18.04
C GLU A 524 9.78 -12.66 17.46
N GLN A 525 9.77 -13.27 16.27
CA GLN A 525 8.58 -13.78 15.60
C GLN A 525 8.68 -15.30 15.49
N ARG A 526 7.58 -16.02 15.79
CA ARG A 526 7.47 -17.48 15.60
C ARG A 526 6.36 -17.83 14.63
N TYR A 527 6.64 -18.79 13.76
CA TYR A 527 5.79 -19.12 12.61
C TYR A 527 5.36 -20.59 12.62
N TYR A 528 4.13 -20.86 12.18
CA TYR A 528 3.80 -22.20 11.71
C TYR A 528 4.63 -22.52 10.46
N GLN A 529 5.01 -23.79 10.29
CA GLN A 529 5.90 -24.25 9.22
C GLN A 529 5.44 -25.61 8.68
N LYS A 530 5.44 -26.63 9.55
CA LYS A 530 5.20 -28.03 9.18
C LYS A 530 4.41 -28.75 10.26
N LEU A 531 3.70 -29.79 9.84
CA LEU A 531 3.02 -30.75 10.69
C LEU A 531 4.03 -31.70 11.37
N ALA A 532 3.59 -32.43 12.39
CA ALA A 532 4.43 -33.37 13.13
C ALA A 532 5.02 -34.52 12.27
N ASN A 533 4.38 -34.84 11.14
CA ASN A 533 4.86 -35.80 10.13
C ASN A 533 5.86 -35.19 9.12
N GLY A 534 6.25 -33.92 9.30
CA GLY A 534 7.16 -33.18 8.42
C GLY A 534 6.52 -32.55 7.19
N SER A 535 5.25 -32.84 6.87
CA SER A 535 4.53 -32.27 5.73
C SER A 535 4.24 -30.76 5.91
N PRO A 536 4.07 -29.97 4.83
CA PRO A 536 3.73 -28.56 4.95
C PRO A 536 2.46 -28.33 5.77
N ASP A 537 2.51 -27.41 6.74
CA ASP A 537 1.32 -26.99 7.47
C ASP A 537 0.53 -26.00 6.58
N PRO A 538 -0.80 -26.13 6.40
CA PRO A 538 -1.58 -25.12 5.68
C PRO A 538 -1.42 -23.70 6.24
N ARG A 539 -1.09 -23.57 7.54
CA ARG A 539 -0.85 -22.31 8.24
C ARG A 539 0.58 -21.79 8.07
N LYS A 540 1.45 -22.44 7.28
CA LYS A 540 2.86 -22.04 7.08
C LYS A 540 3.00 -20.54 6.80
N GLY A 541 3.98 -19.89 7.43
CA GLY A 541 4.19 -18.45 7.34
C GLY A 541 3.20 -17.58 8.13
N LYS A 542 2.15 -18.14 8.75
CA LYS A 542 1.37 -17.42 9.77
C LYS A 542 2.16 -17.32 11.06
N THR A 543 2.34 -16.10 11.55
CA THR A 543 2.94 -15.82 12.86
C THR A 543 1.97 -16.19 13.98
N TYR A 544 2.44 -16.93 14.97
CA TYR A 544 1.65 -17.33 16.15
C TYR A 544 2.15 -16.72 17.46
N LEU A 545 3.36 -16.18 17.49
CA LEU A 545 3.89 -15.36 18.58
C LEU A 545 4.75 -14.24 18.02
N VAL A 546 4.50 -13.02 18.46
CA VAL A 546 5.43 -11.88 18.34
C VAL A 546 5.77 -11.42 19.75
N SER A 547 7.05 -11.36 20.11
CA SER A 547 7.52 -10.83 21.39
C SER A 547 8.43 -9.63 21.14
N THR A 548 8.24 -8.52 21.84
CA THR A 548 9.13 -7.34 21.78
C THR A 548 9.86 -7.16 23.11
N PHE A 549 11.17 -6.98 23.06
CA PHE A 549 12.07 -6.92 24.21
C PHE A 549 12.85 -5.59 24.22
N PRO A 550 13.10 -5.00 25.41
CA PRO A 550 13.95 -3.82 25.54
C PRO A 550 15.42 -4.10 25.20
N ALA A 551 15.92 -5.31 25.44
CA ALA A 551 17.27 -5.75 25.08
C ALA A 551 17.33 -7.27 24.86
N VAL A 552 18.41 -7.75 24.22
CA VAL A 552 18.68 -9.20 24.08
C VAL A 552 18.76 -9.85 25.45
N GLY A 553 18.03 -10.96 25.66
CA GLY A 553 18.02 -11.72 26.92
C GLY A 553 17.18 -11.11 28.06
N SER A 554 16.51 -9.97 27.83
CA SER A 554 15.56 -9.40 28.79
C SER A 554 14.16 -10.04 28.68
N PRO A 555 13.27 -9.92 29.68
CA PRO A 555 11.87 -10.30 29.54
C PRO A 555 11.14 -9.49 28.46
N ALA A 556 10.11 -10.07 27.85
CA ALA A 556 9.28 -9.36 26.87
C ALA A 556 8.51 -8.20 27.52
N LEU A 557 8.56 -7.03 26.88
CA LEU A 557 7.78 -5.84 27.26
C LEU A 557 6.32 -5.93 26.79
N ALA A 558 6.13 -6.52 25.59
CA ALA A 558 4.83 -6.94 25.10
C ALA A 558 4.94 -8.21 24.27
N GLN A 559 3.85 -8.97 24.22
CA GLN A 559 3.69 -10.17 23.40
C GLN A 559 2.34 -10.14 22.69
N THR A 560 2.28 -10.70 21.49
CA THR A 560 1.04 -10.97 20.74
C THR A 560 1.07 -12.44 20.33
N GLU A 561 0.24 -13.24 20.99
CA GLU A 561 -0.03 -14.62 20.60
C GLU A 561 -1.21 -14.65 19.63
N SER A 562 -1.15 -15.50 18.61
CA SER A 562 -2.16 -15.61 17.56
C SER A 562 -2.40 -17.09 17.24
N LYS A 563 -3.53 -17.62 17.70
CA LYS A 563 -3.93 -19.00 17.44
C LYS A 563 -4.61 -19.06 16.07
N TRP A 564 -3.90 -19.65 15.10
CA TRP A 564 -4.43 -19.97 13.78
C TRP A 564 -4.90 -21.43 13.73
N VAL A 565 -6.10 -21.63 13.21
CA VAL A 565 -6.73 -22.94 13.03
C VAL A 565 -6.99 -23.23 11.56
N THR A 566 -7.26 -24.49 11.25
CA THR A 566 -7.55 -24.95 9.90
C THR A 566 -8.85 -25.75 9.92
N GLU A 567 -9.82 -25.33 9.11
CA GLU A 567 -11.05 -26.06 8.83
C GLU A 567 -11.01 -26.60 7.39
N THR A 568 -11.77 -27.64 7.08
CA THR A 568 -11.88 -28.17 5.71
C THR A 568 -13.12 -27.62 5.01
N VAL A 569 -12.93 -26.87 3.94
CA VAL A 569 -14.01 -26.34 3.08
C VAL A 569 -13.73 -26.75 1.64
N ASN A 570 -14.68 -27.43 0.99
CA ASN A 570 -14.51 -27.94 -0.39
C ASN A 570 -13.18 -28.71 -0.58
N SER A 571 -12.90 -29.64 0.33
CA SER A 571 -11.67 -30.47 0.34
C SER A 571 -10.34 -29.69 0.39
N THR A 572 -10.37 -28.43 0.82
CA THR A 572 -9.20 -27.53 0.93
C THR A 572 -9.20 -26.79 2.28
N SER A 573 -8.03 -26.29 2.66
CA SER A 573 -7.77 -25.71 3.98
C SER A 573 -8.28 -24.28 4.11
N PHE A 574 -9.33 -24.05 4.89
CA PHE A 574 -9.67 -22.73 5.39
C PHE A 574 -8.81 -22.40 6.62
N VAL A 575 -7.77 -21.60 6.41
CA VAL A 575 -6.88 -21.13 7.48
C VAL A 575 -7.37 -19.78 7.99
N HIS A 576 -7.77 -19.74 9.26
CA HIS A 576 -8.23 -18.51 9.89
C HIS A 576 -7.69 -18.31 11.31
N LEU A 577 -7.77 -17.06 11.74
CA LEU A 577 -7.42 -16.63 13.09
C LEU A 577 -8.61 -16.97 14.01
N GLU A 578 -8.37 -17.63 15.13
CA GLU A 578 -9.40 -18.00 16.12
C GLU A 578 -9.29 -17.11 17.37
N VAL A 579 -8.07 -16.87 17.85
CA VAL A 579 -7.80 -16.06 19.06
C VAL A 579 -6.53 -15.24 18.88
N VAL A 580 -6.55 -14.00 19.35
CA VAL A 580 -5.36 -13.17 19.61
C VAL A 580 -5.32 -12.83 21.09
N THR A 581 -4.16 -13.02 21.72
CA THR A 581 -3.88 -12.54 23.07
C THR A 581 -2.77 -11.51 22.99
N GLN A 582 -3.04 -10.27 23.42
CA GLN A 582 -2.07 -9.19 23.50
C GLN A 582 -1.72 -8.92 24.96
N THR A 583 -0.48 -9.19 25.34
CA THR A 583 0.03 -8.99 26.71
C THR A 583 0.98 -7.80 26.72
N THR A 584 0.79 -6.84 27.64
CA THR A 584 1.71 -5.71 27.86
C THR A 584 1.95 -5.56 29.37
N GLY A 585 3.18 -5.82 29.81
CA GLY A 585 3.47 -6.01 31.23
C GLY A 585 2.68 -7.19 31.81
N SER A 586 1.90 -6.96 32.86
CA SER A 586 1.03 -7.98 33.49
C SER A 586 -0.41 -8.01 32.96
N GLN A 587 -0.81 -7.07 32.10
CA GLN A 587 -2.16 -7.01 31.54
C GLN A 587 -2.25 -7.75 30.22
N ALA A 588 -3.34 -8.50 30.01
CA ALA A 588 -3.65 -9.17 28.77
C ALA A 588 -5.02 -8.71 28.24
N ALA A 589 -5.13 -8.54 26.92
CA ALA A 589 -6.38 -8.41 26.19
C ALA A 589 -6.55 -9.64 25.29
N VAL A 590 -7.75 -10.20 25.21
CA VAL A 590 -8.02 -11.36 24.35
C VAL A 590 -9.11 -10.99 23.34
N THR A 591 -8.87 -11.26 22.08
CA THR A 591 -9.87 -11.10 21.01
C THR A 591 -10.11 -12.46 20.36
N LYS A 592 -11.37 -12.90 20.32
CA LYS A 592 -11.80 -14.13 19.65
C LYS A 592 -12.54 -13.81 18.36
N TYR A 593 -12.31 -14.63 17.34
CA TYR A 593 -12.76 -14.44 15.98
C TYR A 593 -13.59 -15.65 15.54
N TYR A 594 -14.76 -15.40 14.96
CA TYR A 594 -15.73 -16.42 14.59
C TYR A 594 -16.20 -16.21 13.14
N TYR A 595 -16.45 -17.32 12.45
CA TYR A 595 -16.82 -17.39 11.03
C TYR A 595 -18.07 -18.27 10.88
N ASP A 596 -19.06 -18.01 11.74
CA ASP A 596 -20.30 -18.76 11.93
C ASP A 596 -21.07 -18.88 10.60
N LEU A 597 -21.52 -20.08 10.23
CA LEU A 597 -22.09 -20.34 8.89
C LEU A 597 -23.44 -19.65 8.67
N ASP A 598 -24.29 -19.64 9.69
CA ASP A 598 -25.64 -19.07 9.67
C ASP A 598 -25.64 -17.55 9.44
N HIS A 599 -24.58 -16.87 9.87
CA HIS A 599 -24.34 -15.45 9.62
C HIS A 599 -23.86 -15.13 8.19
N GLN A 600 -23.67 -16.12 7.32
CA GLN A 600 -23.22 -15.95 5.92
C GLN A 600 -23.92 -16.95 4.96
N GLY A 601 -25.20 -17.21 5.17
CA GLY A 601 -26.02 -18.02 4.26
C GLY A 601 -25.77 -19.53 4.34
N ASN A 602 -25.36 -20.04 5.50
CA ASN A 602 -25.02 -21.44 5.79
C ASN A 602 -23.88 -22.00 4.91
N THR A 603 -22.99 -21.15 4.40
CA THR A 603 -21.82 -21.53 3.58
C THR A 603 -20.61 -20.69 4.00
N GLN A 604 -19.44 -21.30 4.10
CA GLN A 604 -18.22 -20.58 4.49
C GLN A 604 -17.68 -19.75 3.32
N TYR A 605 -17.55 -18.44 3.54
CA TYR A 605 -16.96 -17.49 2.59
C TYR A 605 -15.76 -16.72 3.19
N GLY A 606 -15.26 -17.12 4.36
CA GLY A 606 -14.15 -16.47 5.05
C GLY A 606 -14.52 -15.16 5.74
N ASN A 607 -15.81 -14.84 5.82
CA ASN A 607 -16.31 -13.63 6.45
C ASN A 607 -16.19 -13.71 7.98
N LEU A 608 -15.57 -12.68 8.59
CA LEU A 608 -15.57 -12.52 10.05
C LEU A 608 -16.98 -12.11 10.53
N THR A 609 -17.74 -13.08 11.04
CA THR A 609 -19.14 -12.91 11.46
C THR A 609 -19.30 -12.48 12.90
N ARG A 610 -18.33 -12.79 13.78
CA ARG A 610 -18.35 -12.29 15.16
C ARG A 610 -16.94 -12.10 15.70
N LEU A 611 -16.79 -11.00 16.45
CA LEU A 611 -15.61 -10.62 17.21
C LEU A 611 -16.01 -10.52 18.68
N VAL A 612 -15.35 -11.23 19.59
CA VAL A 612 -15.57 -11.11 21.04
C VAL A 612 -14.30 -10.61 21.70
N GLU A 613 -14.40 -9.46 22.35
CA GLU A 613 -13.30 -8.68 22.90
C GLU A 613 -13.33 -8.73 24.42
N TYR A 614 -12.26 -9.23 25.02
CA TYR A 614 -12.06 -9.36 26.46
C TYR A 614 -10.95 -8.43 26.91
N GLY A 615 -11.18 -7.70 27.99
CA GLY A 615 -10.12 -7.00 28.71
C GLY A 615 -9.29 -7.95 29.57
N ALA A 616 -8.70 -7.44 30.65
CA ALA A 616 -7.93 -8.21 31.63
C ALA A 616 -8.76 -9.22 32.46
N GLY A 617 -10.10 -9.17 32.36
CA GLY A 617 -11.01 -10.08 33.04
C GLY A 617 -11.53 -11.20 32.12
N ALA A 618 -12.04 -12.28 32.73
CA ALA A 618 -12.60 -13.42 32.00
C ALA A 618 -13.96 -13.15 31.31
N SER A 619 -14.60 -12.01 31.60
CA SER A 619 -15.85 -11.60 30.97
C SER A 619 -15.59 -10.78 29.71
N PRO A 620 -16.40 -10.92 28.64
CA PRO A 620 -16.28 -10.05 27.48
C PRO A 620 -16.58 -8.60 27.87
N TYR A 621 -15.92 -7.67 27.20
CA TYR A 621 -16.16 -6.23 27.28
C TYR A 621 -17.11 -5.78 26.16
N ARG A 622 -16.85 -6.26 24.94
CA ARG A 622 -17.58 -5.92 23.72
C ARG A 622 -17.71 -7.16 22.84
N THR A 623 -18.84 -7.27 22.15
CA THR A 623 -19.03 -8.23 21.05
C THR A 623 -19.47 -7.46 19.81
N THR A 624 -18.86 -7.70 18.66
CA THR A 624 -19.34 -7.20 17.38
C THR A 624 -19.81 -8.39 16.54
N GLU A 625 -21.09 -8.41 16.16
CA GLU A 625 -21.68 -9.43 15.30
C GLU A 625 -22.04 -8.83 13.94
N ARG A 626 -21.83 -9.61 12.88
CA ARG A 626 -22.06 -9.25 11.48
C ARG A 626 -22.80 -10.36 10.76
N TRP A 627 -23.77 -9.96 9.94
CA TRP A 627 -24.50 -10.84 9.03
C TRP A 627 -24.22 -10.42 7.60
N PHE A 628 -23.98 -11.41 6.75
CA PHE A 628 -23.69 -11.31 5.33
C PHE A 628 -24.79 -12.04 4.55
N TYR A 629 -25.25 -11.45 3.46
CA TYR A 629 -26.28 -12.04 2.61
C TYR A 629 -25.67 -12.28 1.22
N PRO A 630 -24.87 -13.36 1.07
CA PRO A 630 -24.03 -13.55 -0.10
C PRO A 630 -24.86 -13.82 -1.36
N ARG A 631 -24.41 -13.25 -2.48
CA ARG A 631 -24.82 -13.65 -3.82
C ARG A 631 -23.76 -14.55 -4.42
N ASN A 632 -24.09 -15.80 -4.70
CA ASN A 632 -23.23 -16.75 -5.39
C ASN A 632 -24.05 -17.52 -6.44
N ASP A 633 -24.30 -16.87 -7.57
CA ASP A 633 -25.11 -17.39 -8.67
C ASP A 633 -24.52 -17.01 -10.04
N ALA A 634 -25.22 -17.37 -11.11
CA ALA A 634 -24.81 -17.08 -12.48
C ALA A 634 -24.72 -15.58 -12.81
N GLY A 635 -25.37 -14.71 -12.02
CA GLY A 635 -25.33 -13.26 -12.18
C GLY A 635 -24.47 -12.52 -11.17
N GLY A 636 -23.73 -13.20 -10.29
CA GLY A 636 -22.75 -12.53 -9.41
C GLY A 636 -22.06 -13.43 -8.38
N TYR A 637 -20.91 -12.96 -7.87
CA TYR A 637 -20.19 -13.54 -6.74
C TYR A 637 -19.81 -12.44 -5.73
N ILE A 638 -20.81 -11.91 -5.04
CA ILE A 638 -20.65 -10.82 -4.06
C ILE A 638 -21.02 -11.39 -2.70
N VAL A 639 -20.01 -11.85 -1.96
CA VAL A 639 -20.18 -12.63 -0.73
C VAL A 639 -19.63 -11.93 0.52
N ASN A 640 -18.85 -10.85 0.38
CA ASN A 640 -18.21 -10.14 1.48
C ASN A 640 -18.91 -8.85 1.96
N ARG A 641 -20.11 -8.55 1.48
CA ARG A 641 -20.86 -7.35 1.85
C ARG A 641 -21.68 -7.59 3.12
N VAL A 642 -21.34 -6.85 4.19
CA VAL A 642 -22.07 -6.87 5.48
C VAL A 642 -23.46 -6.28 5.26
N GLY A 643 -24.53 -7.01 5.60
CA GLY A 643 -25.92 -6.52 5.58
C GLY A 643 -26.40 -5.99 6.93
N GLU A 644 -25.93 -6.57 8.04
CA GLU A 644 -26.19 -6.06 9.40
C GLU A 644 -24.93 -6.14 10.26
N GLU A 645 -24.68 -5.12 11.08
CA GLU A 645 -23.66 -5.12 12.14
C GLU A 645 -24.32 -4.72 13.47
N LYS A 646 -24.07 -5.47 14.54
CA LYS A 646 -24.47 -5.15 15.91
C LYS A 646 -23.23 -5.07 16.80
N VAL A 647 -23.22 -4.10 17.69
CA VAL A 647 -22.24 -4.01 18.79
C VAL A 647 -23.00 -4.22 20.08
N LEU A 648 -22.57 -5.22 20.86
CA LEU A 648 -23.11 -5.58 22.16
C LEU A 648 -22.07 -5.33 23.24
N ASP A 649 -22.53 -4.99 24.44
CA ASP A 649 -21.67 -4.92 25.62
C ASP A 649 -21.36 -6.31 26.20
N GLY A 650 -20.55 -6.34 27.27
CA GLY A 650 -20.20 -7.56 28.00
C GLY A 650 -21.37 -8.34 28.63
N ALA A 651 -22.55 -7.72 28.77
CA ALA A 651 -23.76 -8.39 29.23
C ALA A 651 -24.61 -8.95 28.07
N GLY A 652 -24.18 -8.76 26.82
CA GLY A 652 -24.95 -9.12 25.63
C GLY A 652 -26.08 -8.13 25.31
N THR A 653 -26.08 -6.94 25.91
CA THR A 653 -27.06 -5.89 25.55
C THR A 653 -26.58 -5.18 24.30
N CYS A 654 -27.44 -5.09 23.29
CA CYS A 654 -27.10 -4.48 22.00
C CYS A 654 -27.06 -2.95 22.10
N GLN A 655 -25.87 -2.36 22.00
CA GLN A 655 -25.53 -0.95 22.21
C GLN A 655 -25.38 -0.12 20.93
N ALA A 656 -25.27 -0.74 19.77
CA ALA A 656 -25.37 -0.07 18.47
C ALA A 656 -25.77 -1.06 17.36
N GLN A 657 -26.51 -0.60 16.36
CA GLN A 657 -26.84 -1.37 15.15
C GLN A 657 -26.62 -0.55 13.88
N LYS A 658 -26.14 -1.20 12.84
CA LYS A 658 -26.09 -0.69 11.46
C LYS A 658 -26.74 -1.71 10.52
N ARG A 659 -27.52 -1.22 9.56
CA ARG A 659 -28.10 -2.03 8.47
C ARG A 659 -27.71 -1.42 7.13
N TYR A 660 -27.19 -2.26 6.25
CA TYR A 660 -26.62 -1.88 4.97
C TYR A 660 -27.53 -2.41 3.85
N PHE A 661 -28.02 -1.51 3.01
CA PHE A 661 -28.95 -1.81 1.93
C PHE A 661 -28.26 -1.54 0.59
N TYR A 662 -27.97 -2.59 -0.14
CA TYR A 662 -27.23 -2.52 -1.39
C TYR A 662 -28.17 -2.41 -2.61
N ASP A 663 -27.70 -1.72 -3.66
CA ASP A 663 -28.28 -1.73 -5.01
C ASP A 663 -29.77 -1.33 -5.10
N GLY A 664 -30.26 -0.54 -4.16
CA GLY A 664 -31.67 -0.12 -4.07
C GLY A 664 -32.58 -1.15 -3.40
N ASN A 665 -32.04 -2.25 -2.86
CA ASN A 665 -32.81 -3.29 -2.18
C ASN A 665 -33.61 -2.73 -1.00
N ALA A 666 -34.89 -3.11 -0.93
CA ALA A 666 -35.78 -2.69 0.16
C ALA A 666 -35.38 -3.29 1.53
N SER A 667 -34.77 -4.49 1.53
CA SER A 667 -34.23 -5.16 2.72
C SER A 667 -32.71 -5.27 2.67
N HIS A 668 -32.08 -5.02 3.81
CA HIS A 668 -30.67 -5.34 4.08
C HIS A 668 -30.32 -6.83 4.03
N THR A 669 -31.33 -7.71 4.04
CA THR A 669 -31.17 -9.17 3.91
C THR A 669 -31.22 -9.68 2.47
N SER A 670 -31.48 -8.78 1.51
CA SER A 670 -31.51 -9.13 0.08
C SER A 670 -30.08 -9.13 -0.47
N PRO A 671 -29.62 -10.21 -1.13
CA PRO A 671 -28.27 -10.27 -1.67
C PRO A 671 -27.97 -9.12 -2.64
N PRO A 672 -26.76 -8.54 -2.59
CA PRO A 672 -26.35 -7.47 -3.48
C PRO A 672 -26.22 -7.96 -4.93
N SER A 673 -26.65 -7.13 -5.88
CA SER A 673 -26.47 -7.34 -7.32
C SER A 673 -25.17 -6.73 -7.87
N LYS A 674 -24.72 -5.59 -7.31
CA LYS A 674 -23.42 -4.94 -7.61
C LYS A 674 -22.61 -4.59 -6.35
N GLY A 675 -23.27 -4.41 -5.20
CA GLY A 675 -22.63 -4.07 -3.94
C GLY A 675 -22.55 -2.56 -3.65
N ASP A 676 -23.33 -1.74 -4.35
CA ASP A 676 -23.43 -0.29 -4.13
C ASP A 676 -24.23 0.00 -2.85
N LEU A 677 -23.64 0.62 -1.83
CA LEU A 677 -24.32 0.89 -0.56
C LEU A 677 -25.35 2.02 -0.70
N THR A 678 -26.57 1.73 -1.15
CA THR A 678 -27.62 2.75 -1.40
C THR A 678 -28.29 3.31 -0.14
N ARG A 679 -28.25 2.59 0.99
CA ARG A 679 -28.68 3.13 2.30
C ARG A 679 -27.92 2.47 3.45
N LEU A 680 -27.56 3.29 4.43
CA LEU A 680 -27.06 2.89 5.74
C LEU A 680 -28.04 3.39 6.82
N SER A 681 -28.73 2.49 7.51
CA SER A 681 -29.59 2.81 8.65
C SER A 681 -28.84 2.54 9.95
N GLN A 682 -28.74 3.52 10.84
CA GLN A 682 -27.94 3.41 12.08
C GLN A 682 -28.77 3.72 13.33
N ALA A 683 -28.68 2.87 14.34
CA ALA A 683 -29.09 3.19 15.72
C ALA A 683 -27.83 3.47 16.55
N PRO A 684 -27.45 4.75 16.77
CA PRO A 684 -26.35 5.11 17.66
C PRO A 684 -26.81 5.05 19.13
N GLY A 685 -26.90 3.83 19.65
CA GLY A 685 -27.46 3.49 20.96
C GLY A 685 -28.19 2.15 20.90
N ALA A 686 -29.02 1.86 21.89
CA ALA A 686 -29.76 0.59 21.97
C ALA A 686 -30.43 0.23 20.63
N CYS A 687 -30.30 -1.03 20.20
CA CYS A 687 -30.62 -1.45 18.82
C CYS A 687 -32.11 -1.40 18.43
N ASN A 688 -32.99 -1.01 19.35
CA ASN A 688 -34.40 -0.69 19.11
C ASN A 688 -34.67 0.84 19.07
N GLY A 689 -33.63 1.67 19.06
CA GLY A 689 -33.71 3.13 19.01
C GLY A 689 -34.06 3.66 17.61
N THR A 690 -34.18 4.99 17.51
CA THR A 690 -34.46 5.67 16.25
C THR A 690 -33.35 5.40 15.22
N LEU A 691 -33.72 4.81 14.08
CA LEU A 691 -32.81 4.60 12.96
C LEU A 691 -32.61 5.91 12.19
N LEU A 692 -31.35 6.28 12.01
CA LEU A 692 -30.89 7.39 11.18
C LEU A 692 -30.48 6.84 9.80
N ASP A 693 -31.21 7.22 8.76
CA ASP A 693 -31.01 6.77 7.37
C ASP A 693 -30.07 7.72 6.60
N THR A 694 -28.82 7.34 6.38
CA THR A 694 -28.00 7.95 5.31
C THR A 694 -28.24 7.19 4.01
N ARG A 695 -28.47 7.90 2.91
CA ARG A 695 -28.77 7.34 1.58
C ARG A 695 -27.73 7.77 0.57
N TYR A 696 -27.45 6.91 -0.39
CA TYR A 696 -26.44 7.16 -1.42
C TYR A 696 -27.00 6.79 -2.79
N GLY A 697 -26.53 7.50 -3.81
CA GLY A 697 -26.82 7.23 -5.22
C GLY A 697 -25.53 7.12 -6.00
N TYR A 698 -25.55 6.27 -7.03
CA TYR A 698 -24.39 5.94 -7.85
C TYR A 698 -24.74 6.10 -9.33
N ASP A 699 -23.73 6.39 -10.16
CA ASP A 699 -23.88 6.32 -11.62
C ASP A 699 -23.71 4.88 -12.14
N THR A 700 -23.78 4.71 -13.46
CA THR A 700 -23.60 3.41 -14.11
C THR A 700 -22.17 2.85 -14.01
N TRP A 701 -21.21 3.63 -13.51
CA TRP A 701 -19.78 3.30 -13.38
C TRP A 701 -19.34 3.10 -11.93
N GLY A 702 -20.26 3.20 -10.96
CA GLY A 702 -19.99 3.01 -9.54
C GLY A 702 -19.52 4.27 -8.81
N ASN A 703 -19.46 5.44 -9.47
CA ASN A 703 -19.12 6.67 -8.77
C ASN A 703 -20.32 7.15 -7.94
N GLN A 704 -20.08 7.62 -6.72
CA GLN A 704 -21.13 8.12 -5.82
C GLN A 704 -21.61 9.51 -6.27
N THR A 705 -22.76 9.57 -6.94
CA THR A 705 -23.39 10.80 -7.45
C THR A 705 -24.27 11.51 -6.43
N VAL A 706 -24.70 10.83 -5.37
CA VAL A 706 -25.61 11.40 -4.35
C VAL A 706 -25.20 10.90 -2.97
N ILE A 707 -25.24 11.78 -1.98
CA ILE A 707 -25.33 11.44 -0.55
C ILE A 707 -26.41 12.30 0.10
N THR A 708 -27.37 11.67 0.77
CA THR A 708 -28.41 12.32 1.57
C THR A 708 -28.24 11.87 3.01
N ASN A 709 -27.91 12.80 3.92
CA ASN A 709 -27.75 12.47 5.34
C ASN A 709 -29.09 12.20 6.03
N ALA A 710 -29.05 11.73 7.28
CA ALA A 710 -30.23 11.40 8.08
C ALA A 710 -31.18 12.57 8.38
N LEU A 711 -30.79 13.82 8.10
CA LEU A 711 -31.65 15.01 8.19
C LEU A 711 -32.33 15.36 6.86
N GLY A 712 -32.10 14.57 5.80
CA GLY A 712 -32.65 14.80 4.46
C GLY A 712 -31.83 15.75 3.58
N TYR A 713 -30.62 16.15 4.00
CA TYR A 713 -29.77 17.02 3.19
C TYR A 713 -28.99 16.26 2.14
N THR A 714 -29.28 16.57 0.88
CA THR A 714 -28.69 15.94 -0.30
C THR A 714 -27.54 16.77 -0.87
N THR A 715 -26.34 16.19 -0.87
CA THR A 715 -25.22 16.64 -1.72
C THR A 715 -25.20 15.76 -2.97
N THR A 716 -24.97 16.37 -4.14
CA THR A 716 -24.83 15.65 -5.42
C THR A 716 -23.48 15.93 -6.07
N THR A 717 -22.93 14.94 -6.76
CA THR A 717 -21.65 14.99 -7.47
C THR A 717 -21.87 14.61 -8.93
N GLN A 718 -21.38 15.43 -9.84
CA GLN A 718 -21.32 15.15 -11.27
C GLN A 718 -19.88 14.88 -11.67
N TYR A 719 -19.69 13.79 -12.41
CA TYR A 719 -18.38 13.36 -12.90
C TYR A 719 -18.18 13.75 -14.36
N ASP A 720 -16.93 13.84 -14.77
CA ASP A 720 -16.55 14.18 -16.13
C ASP A 720 -17.06 13.14 -17.16
N ALA A 721 -17.40 13.57 -18.37
CA ALA A 721 -17.95 12.67 -19.38
C ALA A 721 -16.91 11.80 -20.12
N SER A 722 -15.61 12.12 -20.02
CA SER A 722 -14.55 11.54 -20.85
C SER A 722 -13.92 10.31 -20.19
N PHE A 723 -13.57 10.43 -18.92
CA PHE A 723 -13.00 9.40 -18.06
C PHE A 723 -14.06 8.77 -17.15
N ARG A 724 -15.11 9.53 -16.78
CA ARG A 724 -16.15 9.13 -15.82
C ARG A 724 -15.56 8.84 -14.44
N THR A 725 -14.66 9.70 -13.99
CA THR A 725 -13.85 9.49 -12.78
C THR A 725 -13.64 10.76 -11.97
N TYR A 726 -13.54 11.93 -12.61
CA TYR A 726 -13.16 13.17 -11.94
C TYR A 726 -14.41 14.02 -11.61
N PRO A 727 -14.62 14.44 -10.34
CA PRO A 727 -15.81 15.20 -9.95
C PRO A 727 -15.73 16.65 -10.42
N ILE A 728 -16.43 16.99 -11.51
CA ILE A 728 -16.43 18.33 -12.12
C ILE A 728 -17.42 19.30 -11.48
N THR A 729 -18.40 18.82 -10.72
CA THR A 729 -19.34 19.66 -9.97
C THR A 729 -19.82 18.93 -8.72
N VAL A 730 -19.74 19.59 -7.56
CA VAL A 730 -20.47 19.17 -6.36
C VAL A 730 -21.47 20.25 -6.00
N THR A 731 -22.74 19.86 -5.88
CA THR A 731 -23.83 20.73 -5.42
C THR A 731 -24.21 20.31 -4.01
N ASN A 732 -24.04 21.22 -3.03
CA ASN A 732 -24.47 20.95 -1.66
C ASN A 732 -25.99 21.06 -1.50
N ALA A 733 -26.52 20.73 -0.31
CA ALA A 733 -27.95 20.73 -0.06
C ALA A 733 -28.63 22.13 -0.06
N LEU A 734 -27.88 23.21 -0.21
CA LEU A 734 -28.39 24.56 -0.46
C LEU A 734 -28.53 24.90 -1.97
N GLY A 735 -28.16 23.98 -2.85
CA GLY A 735 -28.06 24.24 -4.29
C GLY A 735 -26.80 25.02 -4.69
N GLN A 736 -25.90 25.33 -3.76
CA GLN A 736 -24.63 26.00 -4.04
C GLN A 736 -23.67 25.00 -4.69
N ARG A 737 -22.89 25.47 -5.67
CA ARG A 737 -22.04 24.62 -6.50
C ARG A 737 -20.56 24.96 -6.32
N THR A 738 -19.75 23.93 -6.17
CA THR A 738 -18.30 24.00 -6.39
C THR A 738 -18.00 23.30 -7.71
N LEU A 739 -17.26 23.96 -8.61
CA LEU A 739 -16.92 23.43 -9.95
C LEU A 739 -15.42 23.12 -10.03
N ALA A 740 -15.04 22.14 -10.84
CA ALA A 740 -13.62 21.89 -11.17
C ALA A 740 -13.35 21.60 -12.64
N GLN A 741 -12.14 21.99 -13.05
CA GLN A 741 -11.49 21.62 -14.31
C GLN A 741 -10.23 20.83 -13.96
N TYR A 742 -9.83 19.87 -14.79
CA TYR A 742 -8.73 18.94 -14.49
C TYR A 742 -7.67 18.90 -15.59
N ASP A 743 -6.42 18.66 -15.19
CA ASP A 743 -5.41 18.08 -16.06
C ASP A 743 -5.47 16.55 -15.93
N TYR A 744 -6.15 15.91 -16.88
CA TYR A 744 -6.36 14.46 -16.88
C TYR A 744 -5.07 13.64 -16.99
N ARG A 745 -3.93 14.24 -17.38
CA ARG A 745 -2.62 13.56 -17.38
C ARG A 745 -2.13 13.26 -15.97
N PHE A 746 -2.53 14.10 -15.01
CA PHE A 746 -2.17 13.94 -13.59
C PHE A 746 -3.36 13.58 -12.70
N GLY A 747 -4.59 13.70 -13.21
CA GLY A 747 -5.82 13.54 -12.44
C GLY A 747 -6.05 14.66 -11.41
N LYS A 748 -5.49 15.86 -11.65
CA LYS A 748 -5.45 16.97 -10.68
C LYS A 748 -6.22 18.20 -11.16
N PRO A 749 -6.89 18.94 -10.27
CA PRO A 749 -7.71 20.07 -10.67
C PRO A 749 -6.86 21.30 -11.05
N THR A 750 -7.02 21.82 -12.26
CA THR A 750 -6.37 23.06 -12.73
C THR A 750 -7.12 24.32 -12.31
N VAL A 751 -8.43 24.24 -12.13
CA VAL A 751 -9.25 25.33 -11.58
C VAL A 751 -10.29 24.72 -10.66
N VAL A 752 -10.50 25.31 -9.48
CA VAL A 752 -11.65 25.05 -8.62
C VAL A 752 -12.39 26.37 -8.41
N THR A 753 -13.67 26.42 -8.77
CA THR A 753 -14.55 27.57 -8.50
C THR A 753 -15.37 27.26 -7.27
N ASP A 754 -15.32 28.13 -6.26
CA ASP A 754 -16.04 27.95 -5.00
C ASP A 754 -17.55 28.29 -5.10
N VAL A 755 -18.27 28.11 -3.98
CA VAL A 755 -19.70 28.41 -3.85
C VAL A 755 -20.07 29.89 -4.06
N ASN A 756 -19.09 30.80 -4.05
CA ASN A 756 -19.27 32.22 -4.32
C ASN A 756 -18.98 32.60 -5.78
N ASN A 757 -18.75 31.59 -6.65
CA ASN A 757 -18.26 31.73 -8.02
C ASN A 757 -16.84 32.33 -8.13
N ILE A 758 -16.01 32.19 -7.08
CA ILE A 758 -14.62 32.67 -7.08
C ILE A 758 -13.69 31.54 -7.54
N PRO A 759 -12.96 31.69 -8.66
CA PRO A 759 -12.01 30.70 -9.12
C PRO A 759 -10.69 30.76 -8.34
N THR A 760 -10.16 29.58 -8.00
CA THR A 760 -8.76 29.37 -7.63
C THR A 760 -8.10 28.52 -8.70
N THR A 761 -7.03 29.02 -9.31
CA THR A 761 -6.26 28.31 -10.34
C THR A 761 -5.04 27.63 -9.73
N TYR A 762 -4.76 26.41 -10.18
CA TYR A 762 -3.60 25.62 -9.80
C TYR A 762 -2.70 25.39 -10.99
N VAL A 763 -1.40 25.64 -10.81
CA VAL A 763 -0.38 25.35 -11.82
C VAL A 763 0.44 24.16 -11.36
N TYR A 764 0.77 23.27 -12.29
CA TYR A 764 1.56 22.08 -12.05
C TYR A 764 2.82 22.08 -12.93
N ASP A 765 3.89 21.45 -12.44
CA ASP A 765 5.03 21.08 -13.26
C ASP A 765 4.74 19.82 -14.10
N SER A 766 5.74 19.40 -14.88
CA SER A 766 5.61 18.26 -15.79
C SER A 766 5.49 16.90 -15.11
N PHE A 767 5.62 16.82 -13.79
CA PHE A 767 5.43 15.61 -12.98
C PHE A 767 4.10 15.64 -12.19
N GLY A 768 3.28 16.68 -12.37
CA GLY A 768 2.04 16.89 -11.64
C GLY A 768 2.24 17.40 -10.21
N ARG A 769 3.39 18.02 -9.90
CA ARG A 769 3.65 18.66 -8.60
C ARG A 769 3.19 20.12 -8.67
N ILE A 770 2.56 20.64 -7.62
CA ILE A 770 1.99 22.01 -7.63
C ILE A 770 3.11 23.05 -7.62
N THR A 771 3.06 24.04 -8.51
CA THR A 771 4.02 25.15 -8.58
C THR A 771 3.40 26.50 -8.22
N ALA A 772 2.08 26.65 -8.39
CA ALA A 772 1.36 27.85 -7.94
C ALA A 772 -0.10 27.58 -7.57
N GLU A 773 -0.61 28.39 -6.64
CA GLU A 773 -2.03 28.60 -6.36
C GLU A 773 -2.34 30.09 -6.56
N VAL A 774 -3.31 30.40 -7.42
CA VAL A 774 -3.76 31.77 -7.75
C VAL A 774 -5.20 31.92 -7.26
N ARG A 775 -5.41 32.78 -6.27
CA ARG A 775 -6.74 33.17 -5.76
C ARG A 775 -7.18 34.51 -6.36
N TRP A 776 -8.38 34.94 -5.99
CA TRP A 776 -8.93 36.23 -6.41
C TRP A 776 -7.98 37.41 -6.17
N GLY A 777 -7.84 38.27 -7.18
CA GLY A 777 -6.96 39.45 -7.16
C GLY A 777 -5.54 39.20 -7.69
N ASP A 778 -5.10 37.95 -7.75
CA ASP A 778 -3.76 37.55 -8.19
C ASP A 778 -3.75 36.99 -9.62
N THR A 779 -2.56 36.72 -10.16
CA THR A 779 -2.38 36.20 -11.53
C THR A 779 -1.40 35.04 -11.56
N THR A 780 -1.29 34.31 -12.67
CA THR A 780 -0.27 33.26 -12.82
C THR A 780 1.17 33.79 -12.84
N ALA A 781 1.37 35.06 -13.23
CA ALA A 781 2.66 35.74 -13.11
C ALA A 781 2.97 36.15 -11.66
N ASN A 782 1.94 36.54 -10.91
CA ASN A 782 2.01 36.94 -9.50
C ASN A 782 1.07 36.09 -8.64
N PRO A 783 1.35 34.78 -8.42
CA PRO A 783 0.42 33.88 -7.74
C PRO A 783 0.33 34.15 -6.24
N THR A 784 -0.76 33.72 -5.61
CA THR A 784 -1.01 33.88 -4.16
C THR A 784 -0.09 33.02 -3.32
N VAL A 785 0.16 31.79 -3.78
CA VAL A 785 1.18 30.90 -3.22
C VAL A 785 2.03 30.36 -4.36
N ARG A 786 3.36 30.45 -4.23
CA ARG A 786 4.33 29.78 -5.11
C ARG A 786 4.97 28.59 -4.38
N TYR A 787 5.27 27.54 -5.11
CA TYR A 787 6.01 26.38 -4.64
C TYR A 787 7.18 26.14 -5.59
N ASN A 788 8.40 26.08 -5.04
CA ASN A 788 9.58 25.72 -5.83
C ASN A 788 10.20 24.43 -5.29
N TYR A 789 10.65 23.58 -6.21
CA TYR A 789 11.27 22.30 -5.92
C TYR A 789 12.76 22.37 -6.23
N TYR A 790 13.61 22.52 -5.20
CA TYR A 790 15.06 22.71 -5.41
C TYR A 790 15.87 21.47 -5.04
N ALA A 791 16.91 21.21 -5.84
CA ALA A 791 18.01 20.27 -5.58
C ALA A 791 17.62 18.85 -5.11
N PHE A 792 16.41 18.37 -5.46
CA PHE A 792 16.00 16.98 -5.22
C PHE A 792 17.01 16.01 -5.82
N GLY A 793 17.47 15.04 -5.02
CA GLY A 793 18.58 14.16 -5.38
C GLY A 793 19.96 14.64 -4.94
N THR A 794 20.06 15.85 -4.37
CA THR A 794 21.26 16.34 -3.68
C THR A 794 20.98 16.40 -2.18
N PRO A 795 21.46 15.41 -1.39
CA PRO A 795 21.20 15.36 0.05
C PRO A 795 21.69 16.61 0.75
N GLY A 796 20.90 17.12 1.69
CA GLY A 796 21.19 18.37 2.39
C GLY A 796 20.84 19.64 1.61
N LEU A 797 20.60 19.62 0.29
CA LEU A 797 20.09 20.78 -0.46
C LEU A 797 18.63 20.63 -0.91
N GLN A 798 18.10 19.41 -0.89
CA GLN A 798 16.74 19.13 -1.35
C GLN A 798 15.66 19.73 -0.45
N GLN A 799 14.79 20.53 -1.06
CA GLN A 799 13.82 21.34 -0.32
C GLN A 799 12.59 21.73 -1.14
N ILE A 800 11.52 22.10 -0.42
CA ILE A 800 10.35 22.77 -0.97
C ILE A 800 10.27 24.15 -0.33
N THR A 801 10.47 25.22 -1.10
CA THR A 801 10.17 26.58 -0.65
C THR A 801 8.74 26.93 -1.01
N ILE A 802 7.98 27.44 -0.06
CA ILE A 802 6.61 27.93 -0.23
C ILE A 802 6.65 29.43 0.05
N GLY A 803 6.29 30.26 -0.94
CA GLY A 803 6.21 31.71 -0.78
C GLY A 803 4.76 32.16 -0.88
N ARG A 804 4.31 33.00 0.06
CA ARG A 804 2.94 33.53 0.09
C ARG A 804 2.97 35.03 -0.21
N ARG A 805 2.00 35.51 -0.99
CA ARG A 805 1.84 36.94 -1.29
C ARG A 805 1.12 37.63 -0.14
N GLU A 806 1.64 38.78 0.29
CA GLU A 806 1.02 39.60 1.34
C GLU A 806 -0.02 40.56 0.76
N TYR A 807 0.34 41.25 -0.32
CA TYR A 807 -0.50 42.25 -0.99
C TYR A 807 -0.88 41.79 -2.39
N SER A 808 -2.16 41.52 -2.59
CA SER A 808 -2.69 40.98 -3.85
C SER A 808 -2.40 41.92 -5.03
N GLY A 809 -2.05 41.32 -6.18
CA GLY A 809 -1.79 42.03 -7.44
C GLY A 809 -0.49 42.82 -7.55
N GLN A 810 0.29 43.00 -6.46
CA GLN A 810 1.57 43.72 -6.49
C GLN A 810 2.76 42.78 -6.77
N THR A 811 3.78 43.25 -7.49
CA THR A 811 4.91 42.44 -7.97
C THR A 811 5.89 42.00 -6.89
N ASP A 812 6.14 42.85 -5.90
CA ASP A 812 7.34 42.78 -5.06
C ASP A 812 7.09 42.46 -3.57
N HIS A 813 5.88 42.00 -3.21
CA HIS A 813 5.51 41.69 -1.83
C HIS A 813 5.25 40.19 -1.61
N TRP A 814 6.31 39.49 -1.21
CA TRP A 814 6.33 38.05 -0.91
C TRP A 814 6.70 37.75 0.55
N GLY A 815 6.41 38.66 1.48
CA GLY A 815 6.98 38.69 2.84
C GLY A 815 6.54 37.59 3.83
N HIS A 816 6.01 36.46 3.34
CA HIS A 816 6.01 35.22 4.12
C HIS A 816 6.44 34.01 3.26
N TRP A 817 7.72 33.65 3.34
CA TRP A 817 8.24 32.37 2.87
C TRP A 817 8.59 31.39 3.99
N GLU A 818 8.40 30.10 3.69
CA GLU A 818 8.82 28.95 4.49
C GLU A 818 9.60 27.98 3.57
N SER A 819 10.64 27.33 4.07
CA SER A 819 11.33 26.25 3.35
C SER A 819 11.38 24.98 4.18
N HIS A 820 10.99 23.86 3.58
CA HIS A 820 11.06 22.53 4.19
C HIS A 820 12.20 21.75 3.57
N LEU A 821 13.18 21.35 4.37
CA LEU A 821 14.37 20.61 3.94
C LEU A 821 14.24 19.14 4.36
N PHE A 822 14.60 18.23 3.46
CA PHE A 822 14.33 16.79 3.62
C PHE A 822 15.60 15.94 3.64
N ASN A 823 15.66 14.93 4.51
CA ASN A 823 16.63 13.84 4.35
C ASN A 823 16.20 12.88 3.23
N GLY A 824 17.09 11.98 2.83
CA GLY A 824 16.85 11.01 1.76
C GLY A 824 15.80 9.95 2.07
N LEU A 825 15.34 9.84 3.33
CA LEU A 825 14.18 9.02 3.72
C LEU A 825 12.84 9.74 3.51
N GLY A 826 12.88 11.04 3.18
CA GLY A 826 11.71 11.90 3.00
C GLY A 826 11.20 12.57 4.29
N GLN A 827 11.99 12.58 5.37
CA GLN A 827 11.64 13.23 6.62
C GLN A 827 12.11 14.70 6.62
N ILE A 828 11.31 15.61 7.19
CA ILE A 828 11.66 17.03 7.32
C ILE A 828 12.70 17.20 8.42
N VAL A 829 13.95 17.51 8.04
CA VAL A 829 15.07 17.71 9.00
C VAL A 829 15.26 19.15 9.42
N GLN A 830 14.84 20.11 8.60
CA GLN A 830 14.93 21.52 8.95
C GLN A 830 13.78 22.29 8.30
N VAL A 831 13.24 23.27 9.01
CA VAL A 831 12.31 24.28 8.49
C VAL A 831 12.97 25.64 8.66
N HIS A 832 12.97 26.44 7.59
CA HIS A 832 13.32 27.86 7.61
C HIS A 832 12.03 28.68 7.45
N THR A 833 11.91 29.80 8.16
CA THR A 833 10.76 30.70 8.06
C THR A 833 11.22 32.14 8.19
N GLU A 834 10.63 33.03 7.40
CA GLU A 834 10.82 34.48 7.47
C GLU A 834 10.43 35.08 8.83
N ILE A 835 11.13 36.14 9.26
CA ILE A 835 10.85 36.84 10.52
C ILE A 835 10.36 38.28 10.27
N ASP A 836 11.15 39.12 9.58
CA ASP A 836 10.80 40.50 9.23
C ASP A 836 11.76 41.06 8.16
N ASP A 837 11.22 41.68 7.11
CA ASP A 837 11.97 42.34 6.02
C ASP A 837 12.64 43.67 6.46
N THR A 838 12.23 44.25 7.59
CA THR A 838 12.72 45.57 8.04
C THR A 838 14.08 45.53 8.74
N LEU A 839 14.63 44.34 9.00
CA LEU A 839 15.92 44.15 9.63
C LEU A 839 17.03 43.91 8.59
N ALA A 840 18.07 44.75 8.63
CA ALA A 840 19.15 44.84 7.62
C ALA A 840 20.11 43.60 7.52
N GLN A 841 19.67 42.40 7.90
CA GLN A 841 20.47 41.17 7.92
C GLN A 841 19.78 39.93 7.32
N ASN A 842 18.54 40.06 6.80
CA ASN A 842 17.76 38.94 6.23
C ASN A 842 17.69 37.75 7.21
N ASN A 843 17.17 38.01 8.41
CA ASN A 843 17.12 37.02 9.49
C ASN A 843 15.99 36.01 9.26
N GLU A 844 16.29 34.73 9.43
CA GLU A 844 15.35 33.62 9.32
C GLU A 844 15.25 32.86 10.65
N SER A 845 14.07 32.32 10.95
CA SER A 845 13.84 31.38 12.03
C SER A 845 14.08 29.98 11.52
N ARG A 846 14.90 29.19 12.23
CA ARG A 846 15.18 27.79 11.91
C ARG A 846 14.67 26.86 13.01
N VAL A 847 14.06 25.76 12.61
CA VAL A 847 13.71 24.63 13.48
C VAL A 847 14.34 23.37 12.89
N THR A 848 15.21 22.69 13.66
CA THR A 848 15.93 21.50 13.20
C THR A 848 15.47 20.27 13.97
N ARG A 849 15.27 19.16 13.25
CA ARG A 849 14.76 17.87 13.74
C ARG A 849 15.76 16.75 13.52
N PHE A 850 15.84 15.84 14.48
CA PHE A 850 16.67 14.65 14.44
C PHE A 850 15.79 13.42 14.64
N TYR A 851 16.03 12.35 13.89
CA TYR A 851 15.24 11.12 13.92
C TYR A 851 16.12 9.92 14.31
N ASN A 852 15.53 8.98 15.04
CA ASN A 852 16.17 7.74 15.46
C ASN A 852 16.00 6.60 14.43
N SER A 853 16.59 5.45 14.71
CA SER A 853 16.56 4.23 13.88
C SER A 853 15.17 3.72 13.49
N ARG A 854 14.14 4.09 14.25
CA ARG A 854 12.73 3.71 14.03
C ARG A 854 11.92 4.83 13.37
N GLY A 855 12.57 5.91 12.93
CA GLY A 855 11.95 7.08 12.31
C GLY A 855 11.19 7.99 13.29
N LEU A 856 11.35 7.78 14.60
CA LEU A 856 10.75 8.60 15.66
C LEU A 856 11.63 9.83 15.93
N LEU A 857 11.04 10.93 16.42
CA LEU A 857 11.74 12.19 16.65
C LEU A 857 12.66 12.09 17.88
N GLU A 858 13.98 11.99 17.68
CA GLU A 858 14.98 11.93 18.75
C GLU A 858 15.09 13.28 19.50
N SER A 859 15.12 14.38 18.74
CA SER A 859 15.09 15.74 19.30
C SER A 859 14.67 16.79 18.28
N GLU A 860 14.16 17.93 18.77
CA GLU A 860 13.82 19.11 18.01
C GLU A 860 14.43 20.34 18.69
N LEU A 861 15.14 21.19 17.93
CA LEU A 861 15.69 22.44 18.46
C LEU A 861 14.57 23.47 18.68
N ALA A 862 14.71 24.29 19.73
CA ALA A 862 13.94 25.52 19.84
C ALA A 862 14.17 26.41 18.60
N PRO A 863 13.18 27.20 18.15
CA PRO A 863 13.37 28.16 17.08
C PRO A 863 14.59 29.06 17.35
N TYR A 864 15.52 29.11 16.40
CA TYR A 864 16.75 29.89 16.51
C TYR A 864 16.99 30.75 15.27
N LEU A 865 17.69 31.87 15.46
CA LEU A 865 18.03 32.77 14.36
C LEU A 865 19.13 32.15 13.48
N GLY A 866 18.94 32.25 12.17
CA GLY A 866 19.99 32.09 11.16
C GLY A 866 20.07 33.33 10.26
N THR A 867 21.14 33.45 9.49
CA THR A 867 21.26 34.50 8.46
C THR A 867 21.19 33.90 7.06
N HIS A 868 20.58 34.64 6.14
CA HIS A 868 20.50 34.28 4.72
C HIS A 868 21.89 34.20 4.05
N SER A 869 22.89 34.90 4.59
CA SER A 869 24.28 34.90 4.10
C SER A 869 25.04 33.58 4.33
N GLU A 870 24.67 32.81 5.35
CA GLU A 870 25.24 31.46 5.58
C GLU A 870 24.95 30.50 4.43
N ASN A 871 23.91 30.80 3.64
CA ASN A 871 23.44 29.99 2.50
C ASN A 871 24.12 30.37 1.17
N GLY A 872 25.12 31.25 1.15
CA GLY A 872 25.82 31.66 -0.08
C GLY A 872 25.04 32.62 -0.99
N GLY A 873 23.88 33.13 -0.54
CA GLY A 873 23.04 34.10 -1.24
C GLY A 873 21.62 33.60 -1.53
N TYR A 874 20.80 34.49 -2.12
CA TYR A 874 19.43 34.19 -2.49
C TYR A 874 19.37 32.99 -3.46
N GLY A 875 18.70 31.91 -3.05
CA GLY A 875 18.39 30.74 -3.88
C GLY A 875 19.15 29.44 -3.56
N ALA A 876 20.02 29.40 -2.54
CA ALA A 876 20.84 28.22 -2.21
C ALA A 876 20.68 27.74 -0.75
N TYR A 877 19.43 27.64 -0.25
CA TYR A 877 19.12 27.33 1.15
C TYR A 877 19.37 25.85 1.49
N GLY A 878 20.60 25.53 1.90
CA GLY A 878 20.96 24.18 2.35
C GLY A 878 20.53 23.89 3.79
N TYR A 879 20.62 22.62 4.16
CA TYR A 879 20.62 22.18 5.54
C TYR A 879 21.87 22.76 6.21
N VAL A 880 21.66 23.70 7.12
CA VAL A 880 22.74 24.30 7.91
C VAL A 880 22.88 23.51 9.21
N PRO A 881 24.01 22.82 9.47
CA PRO A 881 24.23 22.10 10.71
C PRO A 881 24.11 23.05 11.92
N PRO A 882 23.21 22.79 12.87
CA PRO A 882 23.01 23.68 14.01
C PRO A 882 24.18 23.62 15.00
N GLY A 883 24.39 24.73 15.71
CA GLY A 883 25.30 24.78 16.86
C GLY A 883 24.95 23.73 17.92
N SER A 884 25.95 23.01 18.41
CA SER A 884 25.74 21.89 19.35
C SER A 884 25.12 22.31 20.69
N SER A 885 25.33 23.56 21.10
CA SER A 885 24.82 24.17 22.33
C SER A 885 23.37 24.68 22.26
N LEU A 886 22.71 24.63 21.09
CA LEU A 886 21.35 25.18 20.96
C LEU A 886 20.32 24.43 21.84
N PRO A 887 19.44 25.15 22.55
CA PRO A 887 18.37 24.57 23.35
C PRO A 887 17.47 23.65 22.52
N ARG A 888 17.09 22.50 23.10
CA ARG A 888 16.31 21.50 22.36
C ARG A 888 15.45 20.64 23.26
N THR A 889 14.30 20.25 22.75
CA THR A 889 13.48 19.19 23.35
C THR A 889 14.02 17.82 22.89
N ARG A 890 14.13 16.87 23.82
CA ARG A 890 14.62 15.50 23.56
C ARG A 890 13.55 14.49 23.96
N TYR A 891 13.48 13.38 23.23
CA TYR A 891 12.54 12.31 23.48
C TYR A 891 13.28 10.98 23.65
N ALA A 892 13.02 10.29 24.75
CA ALA A 892 13.40 8.89 24.92
C ALA A 892 12.18 7.99 24.66
N TYR A 893 12.43 6.78 24.16
CA TYR A 893 11.38 5.83 23.79
C TYR A 893 11.68 4.44 24.36
N ASP A 894 10.65 3.67 24.70
CA ASP A 894 10.80 2.24 24.95
C ASP A 894 10.91 1.44 23.63
N ALA A 895 11.09 0.11 23.73
CA ALA A 895 11.18 -0.75 22.54
C ALA A 895 9.87 -0.86 21.74
N LEU A 896 8.72 -0.44 22.29
CA LEU A 896 7.44 -0.33 21.57
C LEU A 896 7.28 1.02 20.86
N GLY A 897 8.21 1.96 21.06
CA GLY A 897 8.17 3.29 20.44
C GLY A 897 7.30 4.29 21.20
N ARG A 898 6.96 4.00 22.47
CA ARG A 898 6.21 4.91 23.34
C ARG A 898 7.19 5.85 24.06
N VAL A 899 6.84 7.13 24.20
CA VAL A 899 7.70 8.15 24.83
C VAL A 899 7.83 7.84 26.32
N THR A 900 9.06 7.70 26.84
CA THR A 900 9.33 7.44 28.27
C THR A 900 9.89 8.65 29.01
N VAL A 901 10.60 9.55 28.30
CA VAL A 901 11.13 10.80 28.85
C VAL A 901 10.97 11.90 27.81
N ILE A 902 10.57 13.08 28.27
CA ILE A 902 10.63 14.33 27.51
C ILE A 902 11.54 15.28 28.30
N THR A 903 12.68 15.65 27.73
CA THR A 903 13.52 16.74 28.27
C THR A 903 13.17 18.00 27.51
N ASP A 904 12.78 19.08 28.20
CA ASP A 904 12.50 20.36 27.55
C ASP A 904 13.79 21.15 27.20
N THR A 905 13.61 22.32 26.60
CA THR A 905 14.70 23.21 26.18
C THR A 905 15.52 23.78 27.34
N ALA A 906 15.00 23.78 28.56
CA ALA A 906 15.69 24.20 29.78
C ALA A 906 16.39 23.02 30.49
N GLY A 907 16.31 21.81 29.94
CA GLY A 907 16.87 20.60 30.54
C GLY A 907 15.97 19.95 31.59
N VAL A 908 14.74 20.44 31.80
CA VAL A 908 13.81 19.88 32.77
C VAL A 908 13.17 18.63 32.18
N THR A 909 13.18 17.53 32.94
CA THR A 909 12.68 16.23 32.49
C THR A 909 11.27 15.96 33.02
N GLY A 910 10.31 15.81 32.11
CA GLY A 910 9.09 15.06 32.36
C GLY A 910 9.29 13.58 32.03
N THR A 911 8.58 12.70 32.73
CA THR A 911 8.63 11.24 32.50
C THR A 911 7.25 10.70 32.17
N GLN A 912 7.22 9.59 31.45
CA GLN A 912 6.02 8.81 31.17
C GLN A 912 6.31 7.34 31.48
N SER A 913 5.49 6.74 32.33
CA SER A 913 5.52 5.30 32.60
C SER A 913 4.23 4.64 32.13
N TYR A 914 4.36 3.38 31.70
CA TYR A 914 3.29 2.58 31.15
C TYR A 914 3.13 1.32 31.99
N SER A 915 1.99 1.15 32.63
CA SER A 915 1.67 -0.02 33.45
C SER A 915 0.36 -0.63 32.96
N GLY A 916 0.46 -1.63 32.09
CA GLY A 916 -0.70 -2.13 31.35
C GLY A 916 -1.28 -1.03 30.45
N TRP A 917 -2.53 -0.65 30.71
CA TRP A 917 -3.26 0.40 29.97
C TRP A 917 -3.22 1.77 30.65
N THR A 918 -2.62 1.88 31.84
CA THR A 918 -2.42 3.16 32.52
C THR A 918 -1.14 3.83 32.03
N VAL A 919 -1.26 5.06 31.54
CA VAL A 919 -0.14 5.99 31.31
C VAL A 919 -0.07 6.95 32.49
N THR A 920 1.07 6.99 33.18
CA THR A 920 1.35 8.03 34.19
C THR A 920 2.35 9.00 33.59
N ALA A 921 1.93 10.24 33.34
CA ALA A 921 2.80 11.32 32.92
C ALA A 921 3.12 12.22 34.11
N VAL A 922 4.40 12.51 34.33
CA VAL A 922 4.88 13.47 35.32
C VAL A 922 5.55 14.62 34.55
N ASP A 923 5.07 15.85 34.73
CA ASP A 923 5.68 17.02 34.10
C ASP A 923 6.96 17.47 34.83
N GLY A 924 7.68 18.42 34.23
CA GLY A 924 8.92 18.96 34.81
C GLY A 924 8.73 19.67 36.16
N ASN A 925 7.51 20.09 36.49
CA ASN A 925 7.13 20.70 37.77
C ASN A 925 6.59 19.67 38.79
N ARG A 926 6.64 18.37 38.45
CA ARG A 926 6.15 17.23 39.23
C ARG A 926 4.62 17.13 39.34
N HIS A 927 3.85 17.82 38.49
CA HIS A 927 2.43 17.52 38.36
C HIS A 927 2.25 16.17 37.70
N GLN A 928 1.32 15.37 38.24
CA GLN A 928 1.03 14.03 37.72
C GLN A 928 -0.31 14.03 36.99
N LYS A 929 -0.32 13.42 35.81
CA LYS A 929 -1.53 13.12 35.04
C LYS A 929 -1.60 11.62 34.81
N PHE A 930 -2.69 11.02 35.27
CA PHE A 930 -3.06 9.65 34.93
C PHE A 930 -3.97 9.67 33.70
N LEU A 931 -3.72 8.76 32.78
CA LEU A 931 -4.61 8.42 31.68
C LEU A 931 -4.82 6.91 31.75
N GLU A 932 -6.06 6.49 31.94
CA GLU A 932 -6.43 5.07 31.88
C GLU A 932 -7.19 4.84 30.57
N ASN A 933 -6.57 4.04 29.70
CA ASN A 933 -7.18 3.54 28.49
C ASN A 933 -7.80 2.17 28.77
N ASP A 934 -8.72 1.71 27.91
CA ASP A 934 -9.15 0.31 27.94
C ASP A 934 -8.25 -0.57 27.06
N ALA A 935 -8.55 -1.87 26.96
CA ALA A 935 -7.79 -2.82 26.15
C ALA A 935 -7.73 -2.48 24.65
N PHE A 936 -8.61 -1.61 24.18
CA PHE A 936 -8.89 -1.31 22.78
C PHE A 936 -8.63 0.16 22.41
N GLY A 937 -8.27 1.01 23.39
CA GLY A 937 -7.80 2.39 23.20
C GLY A 937 -8.60 3.42 23.97
#